data_AF-A0A1W6MJL1-F1
#
_entry.id   AF-A0A1W6MJL1-F1
#
_cell.length_a   1.000
_cell.length_b   1.000
_cell.length_c   1.000
_cell.angle_alpha   90.00
_cell.angle_beta   90.00
_cell.angle_gamma   90.00
#
_symmetry.space_group_name_H-M   'P 1'
#
loop_
_entity.id
_entity.type
_entity.pdbx_description
1 polymer ?
#
loop_
_entity_poly.entity_id
_entity_poly.type
_entity_poly.pdbx_seq_one_letter_code
_entity_poly.pdbx_strand_id
1 'polypeptide(L)'
;MNRFFLGVLCVLAFAKAELPQAQNPNISPLVAKDYIAQKEWVDSVYNQLSTRERIAQLFMVDAFTNRGKADLDKVRDLVRFHKIGGVIFSKGGPGRQAKFTNEIQDTADVPLLIAMDAEWGLAMRLDSTYAFPWNMTLGADRKHELSYEVGKRIGEHSKRLGVHINFAPDVDINTNPLNPIIGNRSFGEDKINVTEKASAFMRGMQSTGTLACAKHFPGHGDTDQDSHKILPTVDFTAERIDSVELYPYRRLISEGLASAMVAHLNIPSLESRNGYPTSISEKVVTGMLKEKLGFQGLIFTDALNMKGASNFSEPGQIDLQAFKAGNDVMLISKDIPKAITVFEMALANSEITAERLEHSVKKILMSKYLVGLNNYQPINTENLHADLNREIDDVAYEKAMERSITLLKNEKKLVPIKNLETKRIAYVSLGDDSGLEFYRELNKYTRVEKIVADQLSDLMTKLEPFNTVIVGFHRSNDNPWKSYKIDGKELNWLYEIARKHDVIFSSFVNPYMLAQLRTTTNFETIVQSYQNSEITQKLTAQMIFGARAFKGRLPVTSGEFKVGSGMDTQSIGRLSYSSSPSSAGFNADMVAKIDSIANHTINRKGAPGIQILVARKGKVVLDKNYGYHTYSKKNKVEDDEIYDVASVTKIIATLPLVMELVEQGRLDLDDPITKLDTAFASSNKKDITLRKMLSHYAQLKPWIPFYAYTLDSLTQKRLDHFYASTESNEYNLPVARDIFAKAVILDTINTRLKESDLLKKKEYKYSDLPYYILKDYLERTSGRSLDELTQSHFYQSMGMVNTGYRPLEKFSIDRIVPTEDDKTFRNQLLQGYVHDQGAAMQGGIGGHAGLFSNKNDLAIMMQMFLQGGFYGGRRYFKESTIDEFNTCYYCEEDVRRGVGFDKPQLEEVGPTCGCLSKKSFGHSGFTGAYVWADPDEEIVYVFLSNRVHPDAGNRFLITENIRTNIQQIIYDSIID
;
A
#
# COMPACT_ATOMS: atom_id res chain seq x y z
N MET A 1 -9.06 26.52 -71.01
CA MET A 1 -8.69 25.79 -72.25
C MET A 1 -7.75 24.65 -71.85
N ASN A 2 -8.17 23.40 -72.07
CA ASN A 2 -7.43 22.11 -72.05
C ASN A 2 -6.68 21.69 -70.77
N ARG A 3 -7.18 20.70 -69.99
CA ARG A 3 -7.06 19.22 -70.13
C ARG A 3 -5.67 18.70 -69.74
N PHE A 4 -5.54 18.13 -68.53
CA PHE A 4 -5.50 16.69 -68.21
C PHE A 4 -4.16 16.02 -68.55
N PHE A 5 -3.35 15.68 -67.54
CA PHE A 5 -2.55 14.44 -67.52
C PHE A 5 -2.18 14.02 -66.09
N LEU A 6 -2.27 12.71 -65.89
CA LEU A 6 -2.12 11.91 -64.68
C LEU A 6 -0.73 11.99 -64.02
N GLY A 7 -0.72 11.80 -62.70
CA GLY A 7 0.46 11.45 -61.92
C GLY A 7 0.06 11.05 -60.49
N VAL A 8 -0.55 9.88 -60.33
CA VAL A 8 -0.81 9.27 -59.01
C VAL A 8 0.52 8.77 -58.45
N LEU A 9 1.05 9.45 -57.43
CA LEU A 9 2.14 8.94 -56.62
C LEU A 9 1.56 7.99 -55.56
N CYS A 10 1.75 6.67 -55.75
CA CYS A 10 1.58 5.70 -54.68
C CYS A 10 2.69 5.88 -53.65
N VAL A 11 2.37 6.54 -52.53
CA VAL A 11 3.17 6.46 -51.30
C VAL A 11 2.82 5.12 -50.63
N LEU A 12 3.68 4.12 -50.82
CA LEU A 12 3.69 2.90 -50.02
C LEU A 12 4.15 3.26 -48.60
N ALA A 13 3.22 3.67 -47.77
CA ALA A 13 3.41 3.68 -46.32
C ALA A 13 3.36 2.21 -45.84
N PHE A 14 4.51 1.67 -45.43
CA PHE A 14 4.58 0.45 -44.63
C PHE A 14 3.98 0.71 -43.25
N ALA A 15 2.65 0.69 -43.16
CA ALA A 15 1.97 0.49 -41.91
C ALA A 15 2.17 -0.98 -41.50
N LYS A 16 3.07 -1.22 -40.54
CA LYS A 16 3.05 -2.44 -39.73
C LYS A 16 1.76 -2.42 -38.93
N ALA A 17 0.68 -2.91 -39.55
CA ALA A 17 -0.51 -3.30 -38.83
C ALA A 17 -0.16 -4.54 -38.01
N GLU A 18 0.04 -4.38 -36.71
CA GLU A 18 -0.10 -5.47 -35.75
C GLU A 18 -1.57 -5.86 -35.73
N LEU A 19 -1.94 -6.77 -36.63
CA LEU A 19 -3.19 -7.50 -36.52
C LEU A 19 -3.10 -8.42 -35.30
N PRO A 20 -4.11 -8.45 -34.40
CA PRO A 20 -4.18 -9.47 -33.37
C PRO A 20 -4.33 -10.82 -34.09
N GLN A 21 -3.26 -11.61 -34.08
CA GLN A 21 -3.27 -12.96 -34.62
C GLN A 21 -4.24 -13.76 -33.78
N ALA A 22 -5.45 -13.98 -34.30
CA ALA A 22 -6.36 -14.99 -33.78
C ALA A 22 -5.58 -16.31 -33.75
N GLN A 23 -5.29 -16.80 -32.54
CA GLN A 23 -4.63 -18.08 -32.33
C GLN A 23 -5.46 -19.16 -33.02
N ASN A 24 -4.85 -19.84 -33.99
CA ASN A 24 -5.45 -20.97 -34.67
C ASN A 24 -5.67 -22.06 -33.59
N PRO A 25 -6.91 -22.49 -33.30
CA PRO A 25 -7.24 -23.32 -32.13
C PRO A 25 -6.66 -24.76 -32.15
N ASN A 26 -5.79 -25.08 -33.11
CA ASN A 26 -5.23 -26.41 -33.35
C ASN A 26 -3.69 -26.49 -33.25
N ILE A 27 -2.99 -25.46 -32.78
CA ILE A 27 -1.54 -25.52 -32.56
C ILE A 27 -1.29 -25.86 -31.09
N SER A 28 -0.60 -26.98 -30.83
CA SER A 28 -0.24 -27.40 -29.46
C SER A 28 0.46 -26.26 -28.70
N PRO A 29 0.15 -26.05 -27.40
CA PRO A 29 0.74 -24.98 -26.60
C PRO A 29 2.25 -25.14 -26.38
N LEU A 30 2.81 -26.30 -26.74
CA LEU A 30 4.25 -26.58 -26.65
C LEU A 30 5.02 -26.21 -27.93
N VAL A 31 4.33 -25.79 -29.00
CA VAL A 31 4.95 -25.40 -30.27
C VAL A 31 5.53 -24.00 -30.15
N ALA A 32 6.84 -23.88 -30.36
CA ALA A 32 7.52 -22.58 -30.35
C ALA A 32 7.20 -21.75 -31.61
N LYS A 33 7.41 -20.44 -31.56
CA LYS A 33 7.20 -19.55 -32.72
C LYS A 33 8.06 -19.97 -33.92
N ASP A 34 9.26 -20.48 -33.66
CA ASP A 34 10.22 -21.05 -34.59
C ASP A 34 10.14 -22.59 -34.63
N TYR A 35 8.96 -23.12 -34.89
CA TYR A 35 8.66 -24.56 -34.82
C TYR A 35 9.59 -25.48 -35.64
N ILE A 36 10.19 -24.99 -36.74
CA ILE A 36 11.14 -25.76 -37.55
C ILE A 36 12.41 -26.04 -36.75
N ALA A 37 13.01 -24.99 -36.16
CA ALA A 37 14.21 -25.12 -35.33
C ALA A 37 13.93 -25.94 -34.06
N GLN A 38 12.74 -25.75 -33.46
CA GLN A 38 12.30 -26.61 -32.36
C GLN A 38 12.27 -28.08 -32.77
N LYS A 39 11.64 -28.41 -33.91
CA LYS A 39 11.54 -29.78 -34.39
C LYS A 39 12.93 -30.39 -34.64
N GLU A 40 13.81 -29.65 -35.31
CA GLU A 40 15.19 -30.09 -35.57
C GLU A 40 15.96 -30.37 -34.28
N TRP A 41 15.88 -29.49 -33.29
CA TRP A 41 16.52 -29.68 -31.99
C TRP A 41 15.94 -30.87 -31.24
N VAL A 42 14.60 -30.98 -31.18
CA VAL A 42 13.90 -32.08 -30.50
C VAL A 42 14.27 -33.43 -31.12
N ASP A 43 14.20 -33.54 -32.45
CA ASP A 43 14.55 -34.77 -33.16
C ASP A 43 16.04 -35.10 -32.99
N SER A 44 16.92 -34.11 -33.04
CA SER A 44 18.36 -34.29 -32.81
C SER A 44 18.64 -34.85 -31.41
N VAL A 45 18.08 -34.24 -30.36
CA VAL A 45 18.28 -34.70 -28.97
C VAL A 45 17.65 -36.08 -28.77
N TYR A 46 16.41 -36.29 -29.22
CA TYR A 46 15.71 -37.57 -29.06
C TYR A 46 16.47 -38.75 -29.67
N ASN A 47 17.03 -38.54 -30.87
CA ASN A 47 17.75 -39.58 -31.61
C ASN A 47 19.09 -39.96 -30.97
N GLN A 48 19.68 -39.09 -30.15
CA GLN A 48 20.92 -39.36 -29.41
C GLN A 48 20.67 -40.11 -28.09
N LEU A 49 19.46 -40.02 -27.53
CA LEU A 49 19.12 -40.71 -26.29
C LEU A 49 18.92 -42.21 -26.51
N SER A 50 19.55 -43.02 -25.68
CA SER A 50 19.23 -44.43 -25.52
C SER A 50 17.82 -44.63 -24.95
N THR A 51 17.26 -45.84 -25.09
CA THR A 51 15.94 -46.17 -24.52
C THR A 51 15.86 -45.87 -23.02
N ARG A 52 16.91 -46.20 -22.27
CA ARG A 52 16.99 -45.93 -20.83
C ARG A 52 16.93 -44.44 -20.52
N GLU A 53 17.65 -43.62 -21.29
CA GLU A 53 17.67 -42.17 -21.10
C GLU A 53 16.34 -41.54 -21.51
N ARG A 54 15.69 -42.04 -22.58
CA ARG A 54 14.33 -41.65 -22.95
C ARG A 54 13.33 -41.91 -21.82
N ILE A 55 13.41 -43.08 -21.18
CA ILE A 55 12.59 -43.39 -19.99
C ILE A 55 12.93 -42.43 -18.85
N ALA A 56 14.21 -42.17 -18.60
CA ALA A 56 14.64 -41.28 -17.52
C ALA A 56 14.11 -39.84 -17.67
N GLN A 57 13.96 -39.35 -18.91
CA GLN A 57 13.36 -38.04 -19.18
C GLN A 57 11.93 -37.90 -18.64
N LEU A 58 11.21 -39.00 -18.38
CA LEU A 58 9.86 -38.98 -17.82
C LEU A 58 9.81 -38.61 -16.32
N PHE A 59 10.95 -38.52 -15.64
CA PHE A 59 10.97 -38.34 -14.17
C PHE A 59 11.40 -36.94 -13.75
N MET A 60 10.72 -36.42 -12.72
CA MET A 60 11.05 -35.18 -12.03
C MET A 60 11.15 -35.40 -10.52
N VAL A 61 12.33 -35.16 -9.94
CA VAL A 61 12.60 -35.37 -8.50
C VAL A 61 12.52 -34.07 -7.72
N ASP A 62 12.17 -34.12 -6.43
CA ASP A 62 12.21 -32.95 -5.55
C ASP A 62 13.61 -32.62 -5.03
N ALA A 63 13.88 -31.33 -4.83
CA ALA A 63 15.11 -30.82 -4.23
C ALA A 63 14.83 -29.87 -3.07
N PHE A 64 15.50 -30.09 -1.93
CA PHE A 64 15.45 -29.23 -0.75
C PHE A 64 16.83 -28.65 -0.46
N THR A 65 17.00 -27.36 -0.73
CA THR A 65 18.30 -26.69 -0.50
C THR A 65 18.53 -26.28 0.96
N ASN A 66 17.58 -26.59 1.86
CA ASN A 66 17.71 -26.36 3.30
C ASN A 66 17.98 -27.64 4.12
N ARG A 67 18.00 -28.84 3.50
CA ARG A 67 18.23 -30.12 4.21
C ARG A 67 19.68 -30.60 4.21
N GLY A 68 20.59 -29.83 3.62
CA GLY A 68 22.02 -30.09 3.62
C GLY A 68 22.48 -31.04 2.50
N LYS A 69 23.75 -31.41 2.56
CA LYS A 69 24.47 -32.05 1.45
C LYS A 69 23.91 -33.42 1.05
N ALA A 70 23.57 -34.27 2.02
CA ALA A 70 23.15 -35.65 1.74
C ALA A 70 21.87 -35.74 0.89
N ASP A 71 20.90 -34.84 1.09
CA ASP A 71 19.69 -34.81 0.24
C ASP A 71 19.99 -34.27 -1.16
N LEU A 72 20.89 -33.27 -1.28
CA LEU A 72 21.32 -32.76 -2.58
C LEU A 72 22.16 -33.78 -3.36
N ASP A 73 22.97 -34.60 -2.68
CA ASP A 73 23.76 -35.67 -3.31
C ASP A 73 22.87 -36.72 -3.98
N LYS A 74 21.71 -37.06 -3.40
CA LYS A 74 20.72 -37.93 -4.07
C LYS A 74 20.24 -37.35 -5.41
N VAL A 75 19.99 -36.05 -5.45
CA VAL A 75 19.57 -35.36 -6.69
C VAL A 75 20.73 -35.33 -7.69
N ARG A 76 21.96 -35.05 -7.24
CA ARG A 76 23.16 -35.10 -8.10
C ARG A 76 23.33 -36.47 -8.74
N ASP A 77 23.17 -37.55 -7.97
CA ASP A 77 23.32 -38.92 -8.46
C ASP A 77 22.26 -39.26 -9.51
N LEU A 78 21.01 -38.84 -9.30
CA LEU A 78 19.94 -39.01 -10.28
C LEU A 78 20.19 -38.23 -11.57
N VAL A 79 20.68 -37.00 -11.48
CA VAL A 79 21.03 -36.18 -12.66
C VAL A 79 22.21 -36.81 -13.41
N ARG A 80 23.30 -37.10 -12.71
CA ARG A 80 24.56 -37.55 -13.32
C ARG A 80 24.49 -38.97 -13.87
N PHE A 81 23.91 -39.90 -13.11
CA PHE A 81 23.95 -41.33 -13.44
C PHE A 81 22.66 -41.85 -14.06
N HIS A 82 21.52 -41.22 -13.75
CA HIS A 82 20.22 -41.64 -14.27
C HIS A 82 19.66 -40.70 -15.34
N LYS A 83 20.23 -39.51 -15.56
CA LYS A 83 19.87 -38.58 -16.64
C LYS A 83 18.38 -38.22 -16.67
N ILE A 84 17.85 -37.91 -15.49
CA ILE A 84 16.44 -37.56 -15.30
C ILE A 84 16.01 -36.32 -16.11
N GLY A 85 14.70 -36.14 -16.29
CA GLY A 85 14.14 -35.07 -17.13
C GLY A 85 14.08 -33.69 -16.46
N GLY A 86 13.91 -33.65 -15.14
CA GLY A 86 13.77 -32.39 -14.42
C GLY A 86 13.85 -32.49 -12.90
N VAL A 87 13.77 -31.33 -12.25
CA VAL A 87 13.79 -31.15 -10.79
C VAL A 87 12.71 -30.17 -10.37
N ILE A 88 11.94 -30.50 -9.32
CA ILE A 88 11.02 -29.57 -8.65
C ILE A 88 11.68 -29.06 -7.35
N PHE A 89 11.80 -27.76 -7.18
CA PHE A 89 12.32 -27.19 -5.94
C PHE A 89 11.24 -27.04 -4.87
N SER A 90 11.59 -27.40 -3.64
CA SER A 90 10.77 -27.23 -2.44
C SER A 90 11.47 -26.28 -1.46
N LYS A 91 11.39 -26.53 -0.15
CA LYS A 91 11.88 -25.60 0.88
C LYS A 91 13.37 -25.28 0.72
N GLY A 92 13.70 -23.99 0.79
CA GLY A 92 15.04 -23.50 0.47
C GLY A 92 15.15 -21.99 0.57
N GLY A 93 16.19 -21.44 -0.07
CA GLY A 93 16.37 -20.00 -0.24
C GLY A 93 16.89 -19.67 -1.64
N PRO A 94 16.61 -18.48 -2.18
CA PRO A 94 16.82 -18.15 -3.59
C PRO A 94 18.30 -18.29 -4.00
N GLY A 95 19.22 -17.82 -3.17
CA GLY A 95 20.66 -17.95 -3.45
C GLY A 95 21.15 -19.40 -3.46
N ARG A 96 20.63 -20.26 -2.56
CA ARG A 96 21.01 -21.69 -2.52
C ARG A 96 20.42 -22.44 -3.72
N GLN A 97 19.18 -22.15 -4.08
CA GLN A 97 18.54 -22.73 -5.26
C GLN A 97 19.26 -22.33 -6.56
N ALA A 98 19.57 -21.05 -6.76
CA ALA A 98 20.26 -20.60 -7.98
C ALA A 98 21.60 -21.32 -8.17
N LYS A 99 22.41 -21.42 -7.09
CA LYS A 99 23.69 -22.14 -7.12
C LYS A 99 23.51 -23.62 -7.45
N PHE A 100 22.58 -24.28 -6.77
CA PHE A 100 22.34 -25.70 -7.00
C PHE A 100 21.75 -25.97 -8.40
N THR A 101 20.91 -25.06 -8.92
CA THR A 101 20.38 -25.15 -10.29
C THR A 101 21.51 -25.05 -11.31
N ASN A 102 22.43 -24.09 -11.16
CA ASN A 102 23.58 -23.98 -12.05
C ASN A 102 24.46 -25.23 -11.99
N GLU A 103 24.69 -25.78 -10.81
CA GLU A 103 25.48 -27.01 -10.60
C GLU A 103 24.86 -28.22 -11.33
N ILE A 104 23.56 -28.48 -11.15
CA ILE A 104 22.91 -29.64 -11.76
C ILE A 104 22.70 -29.47 -13.27
N GLN A 105 22.52 -28.24 -13.76
CA GLN A 105 22.42 -27.97 -15.20
C GLN A 105 23.76 -28.19 -15.89
N ASP A 106 24.87 -27.77 -15.28
CA ASP A 106 26.23 -28.00 -15.80
C ASP A 106 26.59 -29.49 -15.90
N THR A 107 26.00 -30.32 -15.03
CA THR A 107 26.21 -31.78 -15.02
C THR A 107 25.26 -32.53 -15.95
N ALA A 108 24.19 -31.91 -16.43
CA ALA A 108 23.13 -32.60 -17.18
C ALA A 108 23.43 -32.66 -18.68
N ASP A 109 23.45 -33.87 -19.25
CA ASP A 109 23.64 -34.06 -20.71
C ASP A 109 22.51 -33.44 -21.54
N VAL A 110 21.26 -33.59 -21.05
CA VAL A 110 20.09 -32.88 -21.57
C VAL A 110 19.64 -31.91 -20.48
N PRO A 111 19.56 -30.60 -20.75
CA PRO A 111 19.19 -29.62 -19.75
C PRO A 111 17.89 -29.97 -19.02
N LEU A 112 17.85 -29.76 -17.71
CA LEU A 112 16.74 -30.15 -16.84
C LEU A 112 15.61 -29.14 -16.90
N LEU A 113 14.35 -29.61 -16.94
CA LEU A 113 13.23 -28.75 -16.58
C LEU A 113 13.26 -28.48 -15.07
N ILE A 114 13.07 -27.22 -14.70
CA ILE A 114 13.06 -26.79 -13.30
C ILE A 114 11.66 -26.32 -12.97
N ALA A 115 11.05 -26.91 -11.95
CA ALA A 115 9.69 -26.63 -11.54
C ALA A 115 9.61 -26.15 -10.09
N MET A 116 8.47 -25.55 -9.72
CA MET A 116 8.16 -25.17 -8.34
C MET A 116 6.65 -25.02 -8.16
N ASP A 117 6.13 -25.27 -6.94
CA ASP A 117 4.83 -24.71 -6.53
C ASP A 117 5.03 -23.28 -6.04
N ALA A 118 4.61 -22.30 -6.82
CA ALA A 118 4.70 -20.88 -6.49
C ALA A 118 3.35 -20.18 -6.74
N GLU A 119 2.30 -20.66 -6.08
CA GLU A 119 0.92 -20.16 -6.25
C GLU A 119 0.75 -18.70 -5.82
N TRP A 120 1.38 -18.30 -4.72
CA TRP A 120 1.47 -16.90 -4.26
C TRP A 120 2.90 -16.35 -4.39
N GLY A 121 3.64 -16.86 -5.38
CA GLY A 121 5.04 -16.54 -5.60
C GLY A 121 6.01 -17.52 -4.95
N LEU A 122 7.31 -17.26 -5.15
CA LEU A 122 8.38 -18.15 -4.69
C LEU A 122 8.37 -18.34 -3.17
N ALA A 123 7.80 -17.40 -2.42
CA ALA A 123 7.65 -17.45 -0.97
C ALA A 123 6.85 -18.65 -0.46
N MET A 124 6.08 -19.32 -1.33
CA MET A 124 5.45 -20.60 -1.01
C MET A 124 6.48 -21.68 -0.60
N ARG A 125 7.69 -21.62 -1.17
CA ARG A 125 8.77 -22.59 -0.94
C ARG A 125 10.04 -21.94 -0.37
N LEU A 126 10.37 -20.72 -0.78
CA LEU A 126 11.64 -20.09 -0.48
C LEU A 126 11.55 -19.04 0.61
N ASP A 127 12.55 -19.04 1.49
CA ASP A 127 12.81 -17.90 2.38
C ASP A 127 13.18 -16.64 1.58
N SER A 128 13.00 -15.46 2.19
CA SER A 128 13.51 -14.18 1.67
C SER A 128 13.08 -13.82 0.24
N THR A 129 11.90 -14.26 -0.19
CA THR A 129 11.30 -13.90 -1.48
C THR A 129 9.92 -13.28 -1.27
N TYR A 130 9.43 -12.56 -2.26
CA TYR A 130 8.16 -11.84 -2.16
C TYR A 130 6.94 -12.78 -2.13
N ALA A 131 5.97 -12.46 -1.28
CA ALA A 131 4.70 -13.18 -1.18
C ALA A 131 3.55 -12.31 -1.73
N PHE A 132 2.87 -12.81 -2.76
CA PHE A 132 1.70 -12.17 -3.35
C PHE A 132 0.41 -12.56 -2.60
N PRO A 133 -0.73 -11.89 -2.84
CA PRO A 133 -2.00 -12.28 -2.24
C PRO A 133 -2.40 -13.71 -2.63
N TRP A 134 -3.11 -14.40 -1.74
CA TRP A 134 -3.65 -15.72 -2.04
C TRP A 134 -4.76 -15.63 -3.10
N ASN A 135 -4.96 -16.72 -3.83
CA ASN A 135 -5.93 -16.75 -4.93
C ASN A 135 -7.35 -16.42 -4.47
N MET A 136 -7.76 -16.82 -3.27
CA MET A 136 -9.09 -16.46 -2.74
C MET A 136 -9.23 -14.95 -2.57
N THR A 137 -8.18 -14.26 -2.15
CA THR A 137 -8.17 -12.79 -2.09
C THR A 137 -8.33 -12.21 -3.49
N LEU A 138 -7.55 -12.68 -4.48
CA LEU A 138 -7.69 -12.24 -5.87
C LEU A 138 -9.07 -12.54 -6.47
N GLY A 139 -9.70 -13.62 -6.00
CA GLY A 139 -11.08 -13.99 -6.32
C GLY A 139 -12.11 -12.94 -5.94
N ALA A 140 -11.80 -12.10 -4.95
CA ALA A 140 -12.70 -11.06 -4.48
C ALA A 140 -12.68 -9.79 -5.35
N ASP A 141 -11.70 -9.63 -6.24
CA ASP A 141 -11.70 -8.57 -7.23
C ASP A 141 -12.81 -8.83 -8.27
N ARG A 142 -13.57 -7.80 -8.65
CA ARG A 142 -14.64 -7.91 -9.65
C ARG A 142 -14.12 -8.08 -11.07
N LYS A 143 -12.87 -7.68 -11.34
CA LYS A 143 -12.25 -7.83 -12.65
C LYS A 143 -11.05 -8.77 -12.56
N HIS A 144 -10.38 -9.03 -13.68
CA HIS A 144 -9.33 -10.05 -13.76
C HIS A 144 -7.95 -9.47 -14.11
N GLU A 145 -7.82 -8.15 -14.32
CA GLU A 145 -6.52 -7.56 -14.72
C GLU A 145 -5.47 -7.68 -13.60
N LEU A 146 -5.90 -7.64 -12.33
CA LEU A 146 -4.97 -7.86 -11.21
C LEU A 146 -4.45 -9.28 -11.14
N SER A 147 -5.28 -10.28 -11.45
CA SER A 147 -4.81 -11.68 -11.52
C SER A 147 -3.79 -11.86 -12.63
N TYR A 148 -3.96 -11.18 -13.77
CA TYR A 148 -2.93 -11.13 -14.82
C TYR A 148 -1.63 -10.50 -14.31
N GLU A 149 -1.71 -9.33 -13.69
CA GLU A 149 -0.51 -8.64 -13.21
C GLU A 149 0.23 -9.48 -12.15
N VAL A 150 -0.47 -10.02 -11.15
CA VAL A 150 0.13 -10.91 -10.14
C VAL A 150 0.74 -12.16 -10.77
N GLY A 151 0.04 -12.81 -11.71
CA GLY A 151 0.57 -13.95 -12.45
C GLY A 151 1.85 -13.60 -13.22
N LYS A 152 1.90 -12.41 -13.82
CA LYS A 152 3.10 -11.89 -14.51
C LYS A 152 4.24 -11.62 -13.53
N ARG A 153 3.99 -10.98 -12.38
CA ARG A 153 5.03 -10.74 -11.36
C ARG A 153 5.66 -12.06 -10.88
N ILE A 154 4.82 -13.06 -10.59
CA ILE A 154 5.26 -14.40 -10.21
C ILE A 154 6.07 -15.06 -11.35
N GLY A 155 5.60 -14.97 -12.60
CA GLY A 155 6.33 -15.48 -13.75
C GLY A 155 7.70 -14.81 -13.96
N GLU A 156 7.84 -13.51 -13.66
CA GLU A 156 9.12 -12.81 -13.73
C GLU A 156 10.08 -13.31 -12.65
N HIS A 157 9.58 -13.54 -11.43
CA HIS A 157 10.35 -14.10 -10.32
C HIS A 157 10.78 -15.54 -10.63
N SER A 158 9.88 -16.37 -11.14
CA SER A 158 10.18 -17.73 -11.59
C SER A 158 11.30 -17.73 -12.64
N LYS A 159 11.16 -16.93 -13.70
CA LYS A 159 12.18 -16.81 -14.75
C LYS A 159 13.52 -16.33 -14.20
N ARG A 160 13.52 -15.33 -13.30
CA ARG A 160 14.74 -14.79 -12.67
C ARG A 160 15.54 -15.85 -11.90
N LEU A 161 14.85 -16.85 -11.37
CA LEU A 161 15.43 -17.98 -10.63
C LEU A 161 15.58 -19.26 -11.48
N GLY A 162 15.40 -19.18 -12.80
CA GLY A 162 15.50 -20.33 -13.69
C GLY A 162 14.41 -21.39 -13.48
N VAL A 163 13.26 -21.00 -12.92
CA VAL A 163 12.08 -21.87 -12.82
C VAL A 163 11.29 -21.77 -14.13
N HIS A 164 11.23 -22.90 -14.82
CA HIS A 164 10.63 -23.04 -16.15
C HIS A 164 9.13 -23.35 -16.08
N ILE A 165 8.71 -24.11 -15.06
CA ILE A 165 7.32 -24.52 -14.85
C ILE A 165 6.90 -24.11 -13.44
N ASN A 166 5.82 -23.34 -13.34
CA ASN A 166 5.18 -23.11 -12.05
C ASN A 166 3.93 -23.97 -11.98
N PHE A 167 3.79 -24.75 -10.93
CA PHE A 167 2.61 -25.54 -10.65
C PHE A 167 1.47 -24.65 -10.12
N ALA A 168 0.98 -23.77 -10.98
CA ALA A 168 -0.11 -22.82 -10.77
C ALA A 168 -0.70 -22.41 -12.14
N PRO A 169 -1.96 -21.93 -12.21
CA PRO A 169 -2.89 -21.70 -11.11
C PRO A 169 -3.57 -22.98 -10.59
N ASP A 170 -3.95 -22.96 -9.31
CA ASP A 170 -4.99 -23.84 -8.79
C ASP A 170 -6.35 -23.36 -9.33
N VAL A 171 -7.06 -24.24 -10.02
CA VAL A 171 -8.33 -23.97 -10.70
C VAL A 171 -9.48 -24.74 -10.07
N ASP A 172 -9.26 -25.34 -8.90
CA ASP A 172 -10.28 -26.07 -8.18
C ASP A 172 -11.39 -25.11 -7.72
N ILE A 173 -12.65 -25.51 -7.90
CA ILE A 173 -13.81 -24.71 -7.49
C ILE A 173 -14.15 -25.09 -6.05
N ASN A 174 -13.89 -24.19 -5.10
CA ASN A 174 -13.95 -24.51 -3.68
C ASN A 174 -15.38 -24.38 -3.13
N THR A 175 -16.24 -25.35 -3.44
CA THR A 175 -17.64 -25.41 -2.98
C THR A 175 -17.79 -25.89 -1.53
N ASN A 176 -16.77 -26.55 -0.97
CA ASN A 176 -16.78 -27.02 0.41
C ASN A 176 -15.97 -26.07 1.32
N PRO A 177 -16.61 -25.32 2.24
CA PRO A 177 -15.92 -24.43 3.17
C PRO A 177 -15.05 -25.17 4.20
N LEU A 178 -15.27 -26.48 4.37
CA LEU A 178 -14.48 -27.35 5.26
C LEU A 178 -13.30 -28.01 4.55
N ASN A 179 -13.06 -27.72 3.26
CA ASN A 179 -11.93 -28.27 2.52
C ASN A 179 -10.60 -27.87 3.21
N PRO A 180 -9.82 -28.83 3.72
CA PRO A 180 -8.64 -28.53 4.54
C PRO A 180 -7.41 -28.12 3.72
N ILE A 181 -7.44 -28.34 2.39
CA ILE A 181 -6.26 -28.17 1.52
C ILE A 181 -6.43 -27.02 0.53
N ILE A 182 -7.58 -26.94 -0.15
CA ILE A 182 -7.80 -25.97 -1.24
C ILE A 182 -8.01 -24.59 -0.62
N GLY A 183 -9.19 -24.31 -0.06
CA GLY A 183 -9.46 -23.07 0.67
C GLY A 183 -8.90 -21.84 -0.05
N ASN A 184 -7.96 -21.13 0.61
CA ASN A 184 -7.30 -19.92 0.09
C ASN A 184 -6.51 -20.10 -1.24
N ARG A 185 -6.21 -21.33 -1.67
CA ARG A 185 -5.55 -21.65 -2.94
C ARG A 185 -6.47 -21.54 -4.14
N SER A 186 -7.77 -21.70 -3.94
CA SER A 186 -8.78 -21.47 -4.99
C SER A 186 -9.15 -19.99 -5.07
N PHE A 187 -9.57 -19.55 -6.26
CA PHE A 187 -10.15 -18.22 -6.47
C PHE A 187 -11.60 -18.09 -5.95
N GLY A 188 -12.27 -19.17 -5.54
CA GLY A 188 -13.63 -19.10 -4.99
C GLY A 188 -14.51 -20.30 -5.34
N GLU A 189 -15.82 -20.13 -5.19
CA GLU A 189 -16.81 -21.20 -5.43
C GLU A 189 -17.59 -21.05 -6.75
N ASP A 190 -17.52 -19.87 -7.38
CA ASP A 190 -18.18 -19.65 -8.67
C ASP A 190 -17.27 -20.03 -9.84
N LYS A 191 -17.73 -20.97 -10.67
CA LYS A 191 -16.94 -21.51 -11.78
C LYS A 191 -16.53 -20.46 -12.81
N ILE A 192 -17.35 -19.42 -13.03
CA ILE A 192 -17.06 -18.38 -14.01
C ILE A 192 -15.95 -17.47 -13.46
N ASN A 193 -16.11 -16.97 -12.24
CA ASN A 193 -15.11 -16.13 -11.59
C ASN A 193 -13.77 -16.86 -11.45
N VAL A 194 -13.77 -18.12 -10.97
CA VAL A 194 -12.57 -18.95 -10.88
C VAL A 194 -11.88 -19.06 -12.23
N THR A 195 -12.64 -19.33 -13.29
CA THR A 195 -12.10 -19.46 -14.65
C THR A 195 -11.50 -18.16 -15.17
N GLU A 196 -12.17 -17.03 -14.98
CA GLU A 196 -11.67 -15.72 -15.43
C GLU A 196 -10.37 -15.33 -14.70
N LYS A 197 -10.30 -15.53 -13.39
CA LYS A 197 -9.08 -15.23 -12.62
C LYS A 197 -7.94 -16.18 -12.99
N ALA A 198 -8.21 -17.48 -13.05
CA ALA A 198 -7.22 -18.48 -13.42
C ALA A 198 -6.68 -18.26 -14.83
N SER A 199 -7.55 -17.96 -15.80
CA SER A 199 -7.15 -17.61 -17.17
C SER A 199 -6.22 -16.39 -17.18
N ALA A 200 -6.60 -15.31 -16.49
CA ALA A 200 -5.78 -14.11 -16.43
C ALA A 200 -4.42 -14.38 -15.77
N PHE A 201 -4.40 -15.10 -14.64
CA PHE A 201 -3.20 -15.49 -13.93
C PHE A 201 -2.27 -16.35 -14.78
N MET A 202 -2.82 -17.36 -15.47
CA MET A 202 -2.11 -18.21 -16.43
C MET A 202 -1.48 -17.38 -17.54
N ARG A 203 -2.25 -16.48 -18.18
CA ARG A 203 -1.74 -15.63 -19.26
C ARG A 203 -0.65 -14.69 -18.79
N GLY A 204 -0.80 -14.09 -17.61
CA GLY A 204 0.21 -13.24 -17.00
C GLY A 204 1.53 -13.98 -16.81
N MET A 205 1.47 -15.17 -16.23
CA MET A 205 2.64 -16.02 -16.00
C MET A 205 3.29 -16.49 -17.31
N GLN A 206 2.50 -17.02 -18.25
CA GLN A 206 3.03 -17.49 -19.54
C GLN A 206 3.60 -16.35 -20.39
N SER A 207 3.16 -15.11 -20.19
CA SER A 207 3.72 -13.93 -20.89
C SER A 207 5.21 -13.70 -20.59
N THR A 208 5.73 -14.24 -19.47
CA THR A 208 7.14 -14.13 -19.10
C THR A 208 7.99 -15.24 -19.72
N GLY A 209 7.36 -16.31 -20.22
CA GLY A 209 8.00 -17.54 -20.66
C GLY A 209 8.03 -18.65 -19.60
N THR A 210 7.40 -18.45 -18.42
CA THR A 210 7.19 -19.52 -17.43
C THR A 210 5.92 -20.30 -17.77
N LEU A 211 6.02 -21.62 -17.92
CA LEU A 211 4.88 -22.47 -18.25
C LEU A 211 3.97 -22.63 -17.02
N ALA A 212 2.67 -22.39 -17.23
CA ALA A 212 1.65 -22.59 -16.20
C ALA A 212 1.16 -24.05 -16.19
N CYS A 213 0.70 -24.50 -15.03
CA CYS A 213 0.13 -25.83 -14.82
C CYS A 213 -1.20 -25.72 -14.06
N ALA A 214 -2.31 -25.97 -14.77
CA ALA A 214 -3.63 -26.00 -14.12
C ALA A 214 -3.75 -27.25 -13.26
N LYS A 215 -4.22 -27.07 -12.01
CA LYS A 215 -4.35 -28.17 -11.05
C LYS A 215 -5.58 -28.02 -10.14
N HIS A 216 -6.14 -29.11 -9.60
CA HIS A 216 -5.72 -30.50 -9.80
C HIS A 216 -6.79 -31.26 -10.59
N PHE A 217 -6.46 -31.73 -11.79
CA PHE A 217 -7.43 -32.36 -12.70
C PHE A 217 -7.91 -33.71 -12.12
N PRO A 218 -9.22 -34.03 -12.17
CA PRO A 218 -10.32 -33.30 -12.80
C PRO A 218 -11.09 -32.31 -11.88
N GLY A 219 -10.62 -32.08 -10.65
CA GLY A 219 -11.20 -31.13 -9.70
C GLY A 219 -11.17 -31.65 -8.25
N HIS A 220 -10.47 -30.94 -7.35
CA HIS A 220 -10.26 -31.32 -5.94
C HIS A 220 -11.05 -30.45 -4.93
N GLY A 221 -11.85 -29.50 -5.42
CA GLY A 221 -12.42 -28.41 -4.63
C GLY A 221 -13.45 -28.77 -3.54
N ASP A 222 -14.02 -29.98 -3.55
CA ASP A 222 -15.08 -30.38 -2.60
C ASP A 222 -14.67 -31.39 -1.52
N THR A 223 -13.43 -31.85 -1.51
CA THR A 223 -13.01 -32.93 -0.59
C THR A 223 -12.79 -32.40 0.84
N ASP A 224 -13.33 -33.09 1.84
CA ASP A 224 -13.07 -32.86 3.27
C ASP A 224 -11.82 -33.59 3.79
N GLN A 225 -11.17 -34.37 2.92
CA GLN A 225 -10.07 -35.28 3.24
C GLN A 225 -8.74 -34.84 2.61
N ASP A 226 -7.65 -35.04 3.35
CA ASP A 226 -6.30 -34.64 2.94
C ASP A 226 -5.60 -35.73 2.10
N SER A 227 -5.35 -35.46 0.81
CA SER A 227 -4.68 -36.38 -0.14
C SER A 227 -3.26 -36.78 0.28
N HIS A 228 -2.60 -35.97 1.12
CA HIS A 228 -1.28 -36.31 1.68
C HIS A 228 -1.37 -37.43 2.72
N LYS A 229 -2.56 -37.67 3.29
CA LYS A 229 -2.80 -38.61 4.38
C LYS A 229 -3.55 -39.85 3.94
N ILE A 230 -4.54 -39.71 3.04
CA ILE A 230 -5.44 -40.76 2.54
C ILE A 230 -5.85 -40.46 1.09
N LEU A 231 -6.46 -41.42 0.38
CA LEU A 231 -7.04 -41.19 -0.96
C LEU A 231 -8.41 -40.49 -0.83
N PRO A 232 -8.57 -39.21 -1.21
CA PRO A 232 -9.85 -38.51 -1.07
C PRO A 232 -10.85 -39.04 -2.09
N THR A 233 -12.11 -39.17 -1.67
CA THR A 233 -13.21 -39.57 -2.56
C THR A 233 -14.05 -38.35 -2.93
N VAL A 234 -14.39 -38.23 -4.22
CA VAL A 234 -15.33 -37.23 -4.74
C VAL A 234 -16.53 -37.97 -5.32
N ASP A 235 -17.67 -37.91 -4.64
CA ASP A 235 -18.90 -38.64 -4.99
C ASP A 235 -19.84 -37.84 -5.90
N PHE A 236 -19.29 -37.01 -6.78
CA PHE A 236 -20.06 -36.25 -7.76
C PHE A 236 -20.47 -37.08 -8.97
N THR A 237 -21.59 -36.72 -9.60
CA THR A 237 -21.98 -37.33 -10.88
C THR A 237 -21.06 -36.84 -12.01
N ALA A 238 -20.94 -37.64 -13.07
CA ALA A 238 -20.12 -37.28 -14.23
C ALA A 238 -20.61 -35.99 -14.91
N GLU A 239 -21.92 -35.72 -14.89
CA GLU A 239 -22.53 -34.51 -15.44
C GLU A 239 -22.15 -33.26 -14.63
N ARG A 240 -22.07 -33.38 -13.30
CA ARG A 240 -21.59 -32.27 -12.45
C ARG A 240 -20.12 -31.99 -12.73
N ILE A 241 -19.28 -33.03 -12.71
CA ILE A 241 -17.85 -32.88 -13.00
C ILE A 241 -17.64 -32.20 -14.35
N ASP A 242 -18.36 -32.65 -15.37
CA ASP A 242 -18.29 -31.99 -16.68
C ASP A 242 -18.71 -30.52 -16.61
N SER A 243 -19.88 -30.22 -16.05
CA SER A 243 -20.45 -28.87 -16.12
C SER A 243 -19.83 -27.85 -15.16
N VAL A 244 -19.16 -28.28 -14.09
CA VAL A 244 -18.59 -27.45 -13.03
C VAL A 244 -17.07 -27.60 -12.98
N GLU A 245 -16.55 -28.74 -12.53
CA GLU A 245 -15.11 -28.90 -12.26
C GLU A 245 -14.25 -28.87 -13.54
N LEU A 246 -14.74 -29.36 -14.68
CA LEU A 246 -14.03 -29.27 -15.97
C LEU A 246 -14.18 -27.92 -16.69
N TYR A 247 -15.03 -27.02 -16.17
CA TYR A 247 -15.31 -25.74 -16.81
C TYR A 247 -14.06 -24.85 -16.97
N PRO A 248 -13.21 -24.67 -15.93
CA PRO A 248 -11.96 -23.91 -16.08
C PRO A 248 -11.00 -24.55 -17.08
N TYR A 249 -10.85 -25.88 -17.07
CA TYR A 249 -9.93 -26.59 -17.97
C TYR A 249 -10.29 -26.35 -19.44
N ARG A 250 -11.56 -26.44 -19.82
CA ARG A 250 -11.99 -26.14 -21.20
C ARG A 250 -11.53 -24.77 -21.67
N ARG A 251 -11.70 -23.75 -20.81
CA ARG A 251 -11.30 -22.38 -21.14
C ARG A 251 -9.79 -22.25 -21.25
N LEU A 252 -9.04 -22.70 -20.24
CA LEU A 252 -7.59 -22.57 -20.20
C LEU A 252 -6.93 -23.34 -21.36
N ILE A 253 -7.41 -24.53 -21.70
CA ILE A 253 -6.91 -25.31 -22.85
C ILE A 253 -7.08 -24.52 -24.16
N SER A 254 -8.25 -23.90 -24.37
CA SER A 254 -8.51 -23.08 -25.57
C SER A 254 -7.63 -21.83 -25.66
N GLU A 255 -7.05 -21.40 -24.54
CA GLU A 255 -6.16 -20.24 -24.43
C GLU A 255 -4.67 -20.62 -24.35
N GLY A 256 -4.35 -21.89 -24.63
CA GLY A 256 -2.96 -22.36 -24.71
C GLY A 256 -2.34 -22.72 -23.34
N LEU A 257 -3.09 -23.40 -22.47
CA LEU A 257 -2.57 -23.99 -21.24
C LEU A 257 -1.37 -24.91 -21.52
N ALA A 258 -0.19 -24.56 -21.01
CA ALA A 258 1.04 -25.31 -21.29
C ALA A 258 1.11 -26.67 -20.61
N SER A 259 0.58 -26.80 -19.39
CA SER A 259 0.61 -28.05 -18.63
C SER A 259 -0.61 -28.24 -17.71
N ALA A 260 -0.86 -29.48 -17.31
CA ALA A 260 -1.91 -29.83 -16.34
C ALA A 260 -1.41 -30.92 -15.38
N MET A 261 -1.81 -30.82 -14.11
CA MET A 261 -1.47 -31.81 -13.08
C MET A 261 -2.70 -32.64 -12.72
N VAL A 262 -2.55 -33.96 -12.75
CA VAL A 262 -3.62 -34.91 -12.43
C VAL A 262 -3.56 -35.32 -10.97
N ALA A 263 -4.66 -35.12 -10.24
CA ALA A 263 -4.80 -35.41 -8.83
C ALA A 263 -4.82 -36.92 -8.53
N HIS A 264 -4.55 -37.28 -7.28
CA HIS A 264 -4.80 -38.63 -6.74
C HIS A 264 -6.17 -38.68 -6.04
N LEU A 265 -7.26 -38.84 -6.81
CA LEU A 265 -8.63 -38.88 -6.30
C LEU A 265 -9.32 -40.20 -6.62
N ASN A 266 -10.22 -40.65 -5.75
CA ASN A 266 -11.18 -41.71 -6.04
C ASN A 266 -12.50 -41.06 -6.52
N ILE A 267 -12.87 -41.25 -7.79
CA ILE A 267 -14.08 -40.65 -8.36
C ILE A 267 -14.92 -41.75 -9.03
N PRO A 268 -15.84 -42.40 -8.29
CA PRO A 268 -16.58 -43.57 -8.78
C PRO A 268 -17.38 -43.35 -10.06
N SER A 269 -17.81 -42.10 -10.31
CA SER A 269 -18.56 -41.72 -11.51
C SER A 269 -17.71 -41.66 -12.78
N LEU A 270 -16.39 -41.53 -12.65
CA LEU A 270 -15.45 -41.50 -13.78
C LEU A 270 -14.63 -42.79 -13.90
N GLU A 271 -14.36 -43.43 -12.76
CA GLU A 271 -13.61 -44.67 -12.67
C GLU A 271 -14.39 -45.72 -11.87
N SER A 272 -14.82 -46.77 -12.56
CA SER A 272 -15.66 -47.84 -11.99
C SER A 272 -14.89 -48.77 -11.05
N ARG A 273 -13.56 -48.80 -11.11
CA ARG A 273 -12.72 -49.56 -10.18
C ARG A 273 -12.68 -48.83 -8.84
N ASN A 274 -13.24 -49.46 -7.81
CA ASN A 274 -13.31 -48.86 -6.48
C ASN A 274 -11.92 -48.56 -5.91
N GLY A 275 -11.72 -47.36 -5.38
CA GLY A 275 -10.46 -46.93 -4.76
C GLY A 275 -9.31 -46.77 -5.74
N TYR A 276 -9.60 -46.60 -7.05
CA TYR A 276 -8.59 -46.47 -8.10
C TYR A 276 -8.28 -44.99 -8.39
N PRO A 277 -7.05 -44.51 -8.16
CA PRO A 277 -6.71 -43.09 -8.30
C PRO A 277 -6.86 -42.56 -9.74
N THR A 278 -7.41 -41.35 -9.89
CA THR A 278 -7.57 -40.66 -11.18
C THR A 278 -6.27 -40.51 -11.96
N SER A 279 -5.14 -40.29 -11.28
CA SER A 279 -3.81 -40.17 -11.90
C SER A 279 -3.32 -41.42 -12.62
N ILE A 280 -3.86 -42.61 -12.30
CA ILE A 280 -3.53 -43.87 -12.97
C ILE A 280 -4.70 -44.42 -13.80
N SER A 281 -5.80 -43.66 -13.93
CA SER A 281 -6.95 -44.05 -14.73
C SER A 281 -6.82 -43.56 -16.17
N GLU A 282 -6.69 -44.50 -17.11
CA GLU A 282 -6.69 -44.21 -18.55
C GLU A 282 -7.98 -43.53 -19.02
N LYS A 283 -9.14 -43.87 -18.42
CA LYS A 283 -10.43 -43.23 -18.71
C LYS A 283 -10.40 -41.74 -18.41
N VAL A 284 -9.72 -41.35 -17.34
CA VAL A 284 -9.64 -39.95 -16.88
C VAL A 284 -8.52 -39.21 -17.61
N VAL A 285 -7.31 -39.75 -17.63
CA VAL A 285 -6.15 -39.06 -18.20
C VAL A 285 -6.19 -39.05 -19.74
N THR A 286 -6.41 -40.19 -20.38
CA THR A 286 -6.47 -40.26 -21.85
C THR A 286 -7.88 -39.92 -22.35
N GLY A 287 -8.89 -40.66 -21.89
CA GLY A 287 -10.26 -40.50 -22.40
C GLY A 287 -10.86 -39.10 -22.16
N MET A 288 -10.66 -38.54 -20.97
CA MET A 288 -11.23 -37.23 -20.62
C MET A 288 -10.29 -36.06 -20.94
N LEU A 289 -9.08 -36.02 -20.39
CA LEU A 289 -8.19 -34.86 -20.56
C LEU A 289 -7.67 -34.73 -22.00
N LYS A 290 -7.16 -35.82 -22.58
CA LYS A 290 -6.55 -35.76 -23.93
C LYS A 290 -7.59 -35.80 -25.04
N GLU A 291 -8.49 -36.78 -25.02
CA GLU A 291 -9.44 -37.00 -26.11
C GLU A 291 -10.65 -36.06 -26.02
N LYS A 292 -11.39 -36.08 -24.92
CA LYS A 292 -12.60 -35.27 -24.77
C LYS A 292 -12.33 -33.75 -24.68
N LEU A 293 -11.31 -33.34 -23.92
CA LEU A 293 -10.95 -31.93 -23.76
C LEU A 293 -9.91 -31.43 -24.79
N GLY A 294 -9.33 -32.33 -25.59
CA GLY A 294 -8.36 -31.97 -26.61
C GLY A 294 -7.03 -31.45 -26.08
N PHE A 295 -6.63 -31.79 -24.84
CA PHE A 295 -5.42 -31.24 -24.24
C PHE A 295 -4.14 -31.75 -24.93
N GLN A 296 -3.34 -30.82 -25.45
CA GLN A 296 -2.08 -31.09 -26.16
C GLN A 296 -0.82 -30.62 -25.40
N GLY A 297 -0.98 -30.10 -24.18
CA GLY A 297 0.11 -29.65 -23.30
C GLY A 297 0.73 -30.80 -22.48
N LEU A 298 1.68 -30.49 -21.60
CA LEU A 298 2.40 -31.48 -20.80
C LEU A 298 1.56 -31.97 -19.60
N ILE A 299 1.43 -33.28 -19.41
CA ILE A 299 0.63 -33.86 -18.31
C ILE A 299 1.56 -34.37 -17.20
N PHE A 300 1.38 -33.84 -16.00
CA PHE A 300 2.08 -34.25 -14.80
C PHE A 300 1.17 -35.09 -13.90
N THR A 301 1.74 -36.10 -13.24
CA THR A 301 1.11 -36.61 -12.02
C THR A 301 1.25 -35.59 -10.89
N ASP A 302 0.36 -35.62 -9.91
CA ASP A 302 0.69 -35.13 -8.57
C ASP A 302 1.81 -36.01 -7.95
N ALA A 303 2.33 -35.63 -6.79
CA ALA A 303 3.49 -36.27 -6.18
C ALA A 303 3.23 -37.76 -5.84
N LEU A 304 3.87 -38.67 -6.56
CA LEU A 304 3.63 -40.13 -6.45
C LEU A 304 4.08 -40.74 -5.12
N ASN A 305 4.89 -40.02 -4.34
CA ASN A 305 5.23 -40.40 -2.97
C ASN A 305 4.10 -40.14 -1.95
N MET A 306 3.02 -39.44 -2.33
CA MET A 306 1.86 -39.20 -1.48
C MET A 306 1.10 -40.51 -1.20
N LYS A 307 0.56 -40.64 0.02
CA LYS A 307 -0.16 -41.84 0.46
C LYS A 307 -1.37 -42.20 -0.42
N GLY A 308 -2.00 -41.21 -1.05
CA GLY A 308 -3.11 -41.41 -1.99
C GLY A 308 -2.74 -42.23 -3.23
N ALA A 309 -1.45 -42.26 -3.63
CA ALA A 309 -0.96 -43.08 -4.74
C ALA A 309 0.00 -44.19 -4.27
N SER A 310 0.90 -43.91 -3.34
CA SER A 310 1.98 -44.82 -2.94
C SER A 310 1.52 -46.10 -2.24
N ASN A 311 0.28 -46.13 -1.73
CA ASN A 311 -0.32 -47.31 -1.11
C ASN A 311 -0.97 -48.27 -2.12
N PHE A 312 -1.14 -47.83 -3.38
CA PHE A 312 -1.89 -48.58 -4.37
C PHE A 312 -1.03 -49.63 -5.08
N SER A 313 0.27 -49.38 -5.27
CA SER A 313 1.20 -50.30 -5.95
C SER A 313 2.63 -50.10 -5.50
N GLU A 314 3.46 -51.12 -5.71
CA GLU A 314 4.90 -51.08 -5.40
C GLU A 314 5.64 -49.95 -6.16
N PRO A 315 6.73 -49.39 -5.60
CA PRO A 315 7.54 -48.39 -6.30
C PRO A 315 7.98 -48.88 -7.69
N GLY A 316 7.86 -48.03 -8.70
CA GLY A 316 8.09 -48.35 -10.10
C GLY A 316 6.84 -48.84 -10.85
N GLN A 317 5.97 -49.62 -10.20
CA GLN A 317 4.72 -50.08 -10.83
C GLN A 317 3.67 -48.97 -10.88
N ILE A 318 3.57 -48.16 -9.83
CA ILE A 318 2.67 -47.00 -9.82
C ILE A 318 3.04 -45.98 -10.90
N ASP A 319 4.35 -45.77 -11.12
CA ASP A 319 4.88 -44.90 -12.17
C ASP A 319 4.50 -45.42 -13.57
N LEU A 320 4.64 -46.73 -13.79
CA LEU A 320 4.27 -47.36 -15.06
C LEU A 320 2.76 -47.26 -15.31
N GLN A 321 1.93 -47.47 -14.28
CA GLN A 321 0.48 -47.33 -14.38
C GLN A 321 0.08 -45.89 -14.73
N ALA A 322 0.70 -44.88 -14.10
CA ALA A 322 0.47 -43.48 -14.43
C ALA A 322 0.88 -43.15 -15.87
N PHE A 323 2.02 -43.66 -16.34
CA PHE A 323 2.45 -43.47 -17.73
C PHE A 323 1.49 -44.12 -18.73
N LYS A 324 1.04 -45.36 -18.45
CA LYS A 324 0.03 -46.08 -19.25
C LYS A 324 -1.29 -45.33 -19.31
N ALA A 325 -1.71 -44.71 -18.21
CA ALA A 325 -2.92 -43.89 -18.17
C ALA A 325 -2.86 -42.68 -19.11
N GLY A 326 -1.66 -42.16 -19.41
CA GLY A 326 -1.45 -41.08 -20.37
C GLY A 326 -0.62 -39.90 -19.86
N ASN A 327 -0.11 -39.96 -18.62
CA ASN A 327 0.75 -38.91 -18.07
C ASN A 327 2.10 -38.87 -18.80
N ASP A 328 2.71 -37.68 -18.90
CA ASP A 328 4.00 -37.49 -19.55
C ASP A 328 5.15 -37.48 -18.53
N VAL A 329 4.95 -36.86 -17.38
CA VAL A 329 5.99 -36.69 -16.34
C VAL A 329 5.51 -37.25 -15.00
N MET A 330 6.30 -38.16 -14.44
CA MET A 330 6.09 -38.78 -13.12
C MET A 330 6.79 -37.91 -12.07
N LEU A 331 5.99 -37.23 -11.26
CA LEU A 331 6.46 -36.26 -10.27
C LEU A 331 6.75 -36.94 -8.93
N ILE A 332 7.96 -36.72 -8.39
CA ILE A 332 8.42 -37.19 -7.07
C ILE A 332 8.17 -38.70 -6.89
N SER A 333 8.68 -39.48 -7.86
CA SER A 333 8.70 -40.94 -7.77
C SER A 333 9.54 -41.41 -6.58
N LYS A 334 9.08 -42.45 -5.89
CA LYS A 334 9.73 -42.98 -4.69
C LYS A 334 11.08 -43.67 -4.96
N ASP A 335 11.24 -44.30 -6.12
CA ASP A 335 12.47 -45.00 -6.52
C ASP A 335 12.63 -44.96 -8.05
N ILE A 336 13.26 -43.90 -8.54
CA ILE A 336 13.47 -43.66 -9.98
C ILE A 336 14.33 -44.76 -10.63
N PRO A 337 15.48 -45.19 -10.07
CA PRO A 337 16.27 -46.28 -10.65
C PRO A 337 15.48 -47.59 -10.84
N LYS A 338 14.64 -47.95 -9.85
CA LYS A 338 13.75 -49.10 -9.97
C LYS A 338 12.66 -48.88 -11.00
N ALA A 339 12.04 -47.69 -11.04
CA ALA A 339 11.02 -47.34 -12.01
C ALA A 339 11.54 -47.42 -13.46
N ILE A 340 12.76 -46.94 -13.73
CA ILE A 340 13.39 -47.04 -15.05
C ILE A 340 13.49 -48.51 -15.49
N THR A 341 13.96 -49.40 -14.60
CA THR A 341 14.07 -50.84 -14.88
C THR A 341 12.69 -51.47 -15.16
N VAL A 342 11.64 -51.06 -14.42
CA VAL A 342 10.27 -51.53 -14.67
C VAL A 342 9.76 -51.09 -16.06
N PHE A 343 10.06 -49.87 -16.49
CA PHE A 343 9.69 -49.39 -17.83
C PHE A 343 10.45 -50.12 -18.95
N GLU A 344 11.74 -50.42 -18.76
CA GLU A 344 12.52 -51.22 -19.71
C GLU A 344 11.91 -52.61 -19.89
N MET A 345 11.53 -53.27 -18.80
CA MET A 345 10.83 -54.56 -18.84
C MET A 345 9.47 -54.44 -19.52
N ALA A 346 8.70 -53.38 -19.22
CA ALA A 346 7.40 -53.14 -19.83
C ALA A 346 7.49 -52.90 -21.35
N LEU A 347 8.53 -52.21 -21.84
CA LEU A 347 8.80 -52.08 -23.28
C LEU A 347 9.18 -53.43 -23.90
N ALA A 348 10.10 -54.16 -23.26
CA ALA A 348 10.54 -55.47 -23.75
C ALA A 348 9.37 -56.47 -23.85
N ASN A 349 8.41 -56.38 -22.92
CA ASN A 349 7.21 -57.20 -22.87
C ASN A 349 6.04 -56.65 -23.70
N SER A 350 6.21 -55.53 -24.43
CA SER A 350 5.15 -54.85 -25.19
C SER A 350 3.95 -54.41 -24.35
N GLU A 351 4.13 -54.18 -23.04
CA GLU A 351 3.10 -53.58 -22.16
C GLU A 351 2.94 -52.07 -22.39
N ILE A 352 3.99 -51.43 -22.93
CA ILE A 352 4.00 -50.06 -23.45
C ILE A 352 4.73 -50.04 -24.80
N THR A 353 4.39 -49.09 -25.67
CA THR A 353 4.98 -49.01 -27.02
C THR A 353 6.10 -47.96 -27.12
N ALA A 354 6.98 -48.12 -28.10
CA ALA A 354 8.05 -47.16 -28.39
C ALA A 354 7.48 -45.80 -28.82
N GLU A 355 6.38 -45.78 -29.57
CA GLU A 355 5.70 -44.57 -30.02
C GLU A 355 5.08 -43.79 -28.84
N ARG A 356 4.53 -44.50 -27.85
CA ARG A 356 3.99 -43.89 -26.63
C ARG A 356 5.09 -43.21 -25.83
N LEU A 357 6.27 -43.84 -25.73
CA LEU A 357 7.46 -43.26 -25.11
C LEU A 357 7.98 -42.07 -25.91
N GLU A 358 8.13 -42.21 -27.22
CA GLU A 358 8.54 -41.12 -28.12
C GLU A 358 7.66 -39.89 -27.97
N HIS A 359 6.34 -40.08 -27.94
CA HIS A 359 5.38 -38.98 -27.79
C HIS A 359 5.63 -38.15 -26.53
N SER A 360 5.74 -38.77 -25.35
CA SER A 360 5.98 -38.02 -24.10
C SER A 360 7.36 -37.37 -24.07
N VAL A 361 8.41 -38.09 -24.49
CA VAL A 361 9.77 -37.54 -24.48
C VAL A 361 9.87 -36.35 -25.42
N LYS A 362 9.28 -36.42 -26.63
CA LYS A 362 9.26 -35.28 -27.55
C LYS A 362 8.48 -34.10 -26.99
N LYS A 363 7.36 -34.31 -26.29
CA LYS A 363 6.65 -33.22 -25.59
C LYS A 363 7.53 -32.57 -24.52
N ILE A 364 8.26 -33.37 -23.73
CA ILE A 364 9.19 -32.86 -22.70
C ILE A 364 10.32 -32.04 -23.34
N LEU A 365 10.91 -32.53 -24.45
CA LEU A 365 11.93 -31.80 -25.21
C LEU A 365 11.35 -30.52 -25.83
N MET A 366 10.14 -30.55 -26.40
CA MET A 366 9.47 -29.35 -26.91
C MET A 366 9.31 -28.29 -25.82
N SER A 367 8.91 -28.70 -24.61
CA SER A 367 8.83 -27.80 -23.45
C SER A 367 10.19 -27.22 -23.07
N LYS A 368 11.27 -28.03 -23.10
CA LYS A 368 12.64 -27.55 -22.85
C LYS A 368 13.07 -26.49 -23.86
N TYR A 369 12.80 -26.72 -25.15
CA TYR A 369 13.06 -25.74 -26.19
C TYR A 369 12.25 -24.44 -25.96
N LEU A 370 10.95 -24.57 -25.65
CA LEU A 370 10.05 -23.43 -25.49
C LEU A 370 10.49 -22.48 -24.38
N VAL A 371 11.08 -23.00 -23.31
CA VAL A 371 11.61 -22.21 -22.17
C VAL A 371 13.07 -21.79 -22.36
N GLY A 372 13.67 -22.06 -23.52
CA GLY A 372 15.00 -21.60 -23.92
C GLY A 372 16.17 -22.50 -23.50
N LEU A 373 15.91 -23.73 -23.03
CA LEU A 373 16.98 -24.65 -22.60
C LEU A 373 17.82 -25.20 -23.77
N ASN A 374 17.35 -25.05 -25.01
CA ASN A 374 18.17 -25.29 -26.21
C ASN A 374 19.36 -24.32 -26.33
N ASN A 375 19.35 -23.22 -25.56
CA ASN A 375 20.47 -22.30 -25.39
C ASN A 375 20.60 -21.89 -23.91
N TYR A 376 20.85 -22.88 -23.05
CA TYR A 376 20.94 -22.67 -21.61
C TYR A 376 21.99 -21.60 -21.23
N GLN A 377 21.62 -20.77 -20.26
CA GLN A 377 22.51 -19.79 -19.62
C GLN A 377 22.42 -19.97 -18.10
N PRO A 378 23.55 -20.03 -17.38
CA PRO A 378 23.54 -20.06 -15.92
C PRO A 378 22.84 -18.85 -15.30
N ILE A 379 22.15 -19.07 -14.17
CA ILE A 379 21.48 -18.02 -13.42
C ILE A 379 22.55 -17.06 -12.86
N ASN A 380 22.45 -15.77 -13.19
CA ASN A 380 23.28 -14.75 -12.55
C ASN A 380 22.82 -14.56 -11.08
N THR A 381 23.73 -14.77 -10.13
CA THR A 381 23.44 -14.64 -8.70
C THR A 381 23.60 -13.22 -8.15
N GLU A 382 24.17 -12.28 -8.93
CA GLU A 382 24.27 -10.87 -8.54
C GLU A 382 22.88 -10.25 -8.39
N ASN A 383 22.68 -9.45 -7.34
CA ASN A 383 21.43 -8.74 -7.00
C ASN A 383 20.15 -9.59 -6.94
N LEU A 384 20.25 -10.92 -6.94
CA LEU A 384 19.10 -11.84 -7.01
C LEU A 384 18.04 -11.56 -5.95
N HIS A 385 18.43 -11.29 -4.71
CA HIS A 385 17.47 -10.98 -3.65
C HIS A 385 16.68 -9.69 -3.92
N ALA A 386 17.34 -8.63 -4.43
CA ALA A 386 16.67 -7.37 -4.74
C ALA A 386 15.73 -7.52 -5.94
N ASP A 387 16.13 -8.25 -6.98
CA ASP A 387 15.31 -8.51 -8.17
C ASP A 387 14.02 -9.30 -7.84
N LEU A 388 14.06 -10.11 -6.78
CA LEU A 388 12.93 -10.91 -6.28
C LEU A 388 12.10 -10.20 -5.19
N ASN A 389 12.43 -8.96 -4.84
CA ASN A 389 11.71 -8.15 -3.85
C ASN A 389 11.68 -6.69 -4.32
N ARG A 390 11.10 -6.44 -5.51
CA ARG A 390 11.09 -5.11 -6.13
C ARG A 390 9.90 -4.29 -5.63
N GLU A 391 10.04 -2.97 -5.53
CA GLU A 391 8.95 -2.08 -5.09
C GLU A 391 7.68 -2.18 -5.96
N ILE A 392 7.83 -2.47 -7.26
CA ILE A 392 6.66 -2.69 -8.13
C ILE A 392 5.81 -3.91 -7.70
N ASP A 393 6.41 -4.86 -6.97
CA ASP A 393 5.68 -5.98 -6.36
C ASP A 393 4.78 -5.47 -5.21
N ASP A 394 5.24 -4.49 -4.42
CA ASP A 394 4.42 -3.79 -3.40
C ASP A 394 3.24 -3.05 -4.01
N VAL A 395 3.44 -2.39 -5.16
CA VAL A 395 2.36 -1.72 -5.88
C VAL A 395 1.32 -2.72 -6.37
N ALA A 396 1.75 -3.87 -6.91
CA ALA A 396 0.83 -4.93 -7.34
C ALA A 396 0.05 -5.53 -6.16
N TYR A 397 0.74 -5.78 -5.03
CA TYR A 397 0.14 -6.29 -3.81
C TYR A 397 -0.88 -5.32 -3.22
N GLU A 398 -0.53 -4.03 -3.08
CA GLU A 398 -1.43 -2.99 -2.57
C GLU A 398 -2.70 -2.90 -3.42
N LYS A 399 -2.57 -2.82 -4.75
CA LYS A 399 -3.72 -2.75 -5.67
C LYS A 399 -4.61 -3.99 -5.55
N ALA A 400 -4.01 -5.17 -5.45
CA ALA A 400 -4.73 -6.42 -5.30
C ALA A 400 -5.51 -6.45 -3.98
N MET A 401 -4.90 -6.08 -2.86
CA MET A 401 -5.57 -5.99 -1.57
C MET A 401 -6.69 -4.94 -1.58
N GLU A 402 -6.41 -3.75 -2.09
CA GLU A 402 -7.37 -2.64 -2.16
C GLU A 402 -8.65 -3.06 -2.91
N ARG A 403 -8.52 -3.77 -4.03
CA ARG A 403 -9.67 -4.20 -4.83
C ARG A 403 -10.40 -5.42 -4.27
N SER A 404 -9.76 -6.15 -3.36
CA SER A 404 -10.30 -7.37 -2.77
C SER A 404 -11.10 -7.11 -1.50
N ILE A 405 -10.67 -6.16 -0.64
CA ILE A 405 -11.36 -5.86 0.62
C ILE A 405 -12.84 -5.55 0.37
N THR A 406 -13.70 -6.26 1.09
CA THR A 406 -15.15 -6.34 0.79
C THR A 406 -15.97 -5.80 1.95
N LEU A 407 -16.81 -4.80 1.66
CA LEU A 407 -17.83 -4.30 2.58
C LEU A 407 -19.11 -5.14 2.44
N LEU A 408 -19.45 -5.94 3.45
CA LEU A 408 -20.55 -6.90 3.38
C LEU A 408 -21.87 -6.34 3.93
N LYS A 409 -21.77 -5.43 4.91
CA LYS A 409 -22.91 -4.77 5.54
C LYS A 409 -22.51 -3.34 5.89
N ASN A 410 -23.44 -2.38 5.73
CA ASN A 410 -23.22 -0.96 6.02
C ASN A 410 -24.54 -0.23 6.33
N GLU A 411 -25.18 -0.63 7.42
CA GLU A 411 -26.38 0.02 7.94
C GLU A 411 -26.08 1.46 8.39
N LYS A 412 -27.10 2.32 8.35
CA LYS A 412 -27.00 3.76 8.66
C LYS A 412 -25.97 4.52 7.80
N LYS A 413 -25.39 3.87 6.78
CA LYS A 413 -24.24 4.38 5.99
C LYS A 413 -23.10 4.84 6.89
N LEU A 414 -22.79 4.05 7.93
CA LEU A 414 -21.77 4.37 8.93
C LEU A 414 -20.38 4.52 8.31
N VAL A 415 -20.06 3.71 7.29
CA VAL A 415 -18.82 3.79 6.52
C VAL A 415 -19.09 4.38 5.12
N PRO A 416 -18.27 5.33 4.62
CA PRO A 416 -17.12 5.93 5.30
C PRO A 416 -17.52 6.84 6.46
N ILE A 417 -16.74 6.84 7.54
CA ILE A 417 -17.00 7.65 8.73
C ILE A 417 -16.86 9.14 8.39
N LYS A 418 -17.94 9.89 8.58
CA LYS A 418 -18.03 11.36 8.41
C LYS A 418 -18.35 12.05 9.74
N ASN A 419 -18.32 13.39 9.75
CA ASN A 419 -18.64 14.23 10.90
C ASN A 419 -17.84 13.83 12.14
N LEU A 420 -16.51 13.81 11.99
CA LEU A 420 -15.57 13.28 13.00
C LEU A 420 -15.74 13.95 14.36
N GLU A 421 -16.14 15.22 14.37
CA GLU A 421 -16.42 16.02 15.57
C GLU A 421 -17.56 15.45 16.43
N THR A 422 -18.44 14.63 15.86
CA THR A 422 -19.55 13.95 16.57
C THR A 422 -19.23 12.53 17.02
N LYS A 423 -18.05 12.01 16.65
CA LYS A 423 -17.68 10.62 16.86
C LYS A 423 -16.74 10.49 18.05
N ARG A 424 -17.05 9.55 18.94
CA ARG A 424 -16.12 9.06 19.96
C ARG A 424 -15.87 7.59 19.67
N ILE A 425 -14.69 7.30 19.14
CA ILE A 425 -14.37 6.00 18.53
C ILE A 425 -13.42 5.22 19.44
N ALA A 426 -13.82 4.00 19.79
CA ALA A 426 -12.96 3.02 20.43
C ALA A 426 -12.52 1.95 19.43
N TYR A 427 -11.34 1.37 19.66
CA TYR A 427 -10.85 0.19 18.99
C TYR A 427 -10.69 -0.98 19.96
N VAL A 428 -11.30 -2.12 19.63
CA VAL A 428 -11.14 -3.39 20.36
C VAL A 428 -10.52 -4.41 19.42
N SER A 429 -9.38 -4.97 19.82
CA SER A 429 -8.69 -6.03 19.10
C SER A 429 -9.13 -7.39 19.64
N LEU A 430 -9.58 -8.28 18.77
CA LEU A 430 -9.87 -9.68 19.05
C LEU A 430 -8.90 -10.59 18.28
N GLY A 431 -8.77 -11.84 18.72
CA GLY A 431 -7.80 -12.79 18.18
C GLY A 431 -6.46 -12.79 18.92
N ASP A 432 -5.45 -13.44 18.33
CA ASP A 432 -4.13 -13.66 18.93
C ASP A 432 -2.98 -12.90 18.25
N ASP A 433 -3.30 -12.09 17.23
CA ASP A 433 -2.33 -11.24 16.54
C ASP A 433 -2.56 -9.75 16.90
N SER A 434 -1.54 -8.91 16.69
CA SER A 434 -1.42 -7.60 17.34
C SER A 434 -2.48 -6.56 16.95
N GLY A 435 -2.94 -6.61 15.69
CA GLY A 435 -3.77 -5.57 15.07
C GLY A 435 -3.16 -4.15 15.16
N LEU A 436 -1.85 -4.05 15.40
CA LEU A 436 -1.20 -2.78 15.73
C LEU A 436 -1.19 -1.81 14.55
N GLU A 437 -0.93 -2.33 13.35
CA GLU A 437 -0.88 -1.51 12.14
C GLU A 437 -2.26 -0.99 11.74
N PHE A 438 -3.32 -1.80 11.96
CA PHE A 438 -4.69 -1.33 11.83
C PHE A 438 -4.98 -0.17 12.78
N TYR A 439 -4.64 -0.33 14.06
CA TYR A 439 -4.84 0.70 15.09
C TYR A 439 -4.07 2.00 14.80
N ARG A 440 -2.79 1.89 14.38
CA ARG A 440 -1.96 3.04 14.02
C ARG A 440 -2.55 3.80 12.83
N GLU A 441 -2.99 3.07 11.80
CA GLU A 441 -3.57 3.70 10.62
C GLU A 441 -4.93 4.35 10.91
N LEU A 442 -5.77 3.76 11.77
CA LEU A 442 -7.02 4.39 12.22
C LEU A 442 -6.76 5.77 12.86
N ASN A 443 -5.67 5.90 13.62
CA ASN A 443 -5.29 7.15 14.29
C ASN A 443 -4.74 8.24 13.36
N LYS A 444 -4.48 7.95 12.08
CA LYS A 444 -4.13 8.99 11.09
C LYS A 444 -5.32 9.87 10.69
N TYR A 445 -6.54 9.39 10.94
CA TYR A 445 -7.78 10.06 10.50
C TYR A 445 -8.52 10.81 11.60
N THR A 446 -8.46 10.31 12.83
CA THR A 446 -9.00 10.95 14.03
C THR A 446 -8.48 10.19 15.25
N ARG A 447 -8.73 10.70 16.46
CA ARG A 447 -8.39 10.00 17.70
C ARG A 447 -9.27 8.75 17.84
N VAL A 448 -8.62 7.59 17.87
CA VAL A 448 -9.25 6.29 18.14
C VAL A 448 -8.58 5.70 19.37
N GLU A 449 -9.35 5.42 20.41
CA GLU A 449 -8.81 4.93 21.68
C GLU A 449 -8.80 3.40 21.71
N LYS A 450 -7.62 2.78 21.91
CA LYS A 450 -7.53 1.33 22.07
C LYS A 450 -8.00 0.93 23.47
N ILE A 451 -9.05 0.12 23.54
CA ILE A 451 -9.58 -0.39 24.80
C ILE A 451 -9.13 -1.83 25.00
N VAL A 452 -8.50 -2.08 26.14
CA VAL A 452 -8.03 -3.40 26.56
C VAL A 452 -8.62 -3.72 27.93
N ALA A 453 -9.11 -4.94 28.08
CA ALA A 453 -9.68 -5.49 29.31
C ALA A 453 -9.50 -7.00 29.33
N ASP A 454 -9.39 -7.59 30.53
CA ASP A 454 -9.30 -9.04 30.71
C ASP A 454 -10.68 -9.70 30.88
N GLN A 455 -11.65 -8.91 31.37
CA GLN A 455 -13.02 -9.30 31.66
C GLN A 455 -14.02 -8.48 30.85
N LEU A 456 -15.13 -9.11 30.46
CA LEU A 456 -16.18 -8.46 29.67
C LEU A 456 -16.82 -7.27 30.40
N SER A 457 -17.06 -7.38 31.71
CA SER A 457 -17.65 -6.30 32.50
C SER A 457 -16.80 -5.02 32.44
N ASP A 458 -15.49 -5.15 32.65
CA ASP A 458 -14.53 -4.04 32.53
C ASP A 458 -14.48 -3.47 31.10
N LEU A 459 -14.48 -4.35 30.09
CA LEU A 459 -14.54 -3.93 28.69
C LEU A 459 -15.76 -3.05 28.42
N MET A 460 -16.94 -3.50 28.84
CA MET A 460 -18.19 -2.78 28.59
C MET A 460 -18.24 -1.45 29.34
N THR A 461 -17.73 -1.38 30.57
CA THR A 461 -17.61 -0.12 31.33
C THR A 461 -16.69 0.87 30.63
N LYS A 462 -15.52 0.43 30.16
CA LYS A 462 -14.58 1.28 29.42
C LYS A 462 -15.13 1.75 28.07
N LEU A 463 -16.08 1.03 27.48
CA LEU A 463 -16.71 1.39 26.21
C LEU A 463 -17.88 2.38 26.34
N GLU A 464 -18.47 2.56 27.53
CA GLU A 464 -19.62 3.46 27.74
C GLU A 464 -19.43 4.90 27.20
N PRO A 465 -18.22 5.51 27.27
CA PRO A 465 -18.02 6.84 26.70
C PRO A 465 -18.10 6.88 25.17
N PHE A 466 -17.99 5.77 24.46
CA PHE A 466 -17.84 5.74 23.01
C PHE A 466 -19.18 5.49 22.31
N ASN A 467 -19.43 6.15 21.18
CA ASN A 467 -20.65 5.92 20.40
C ASN A 467 -20.43 5.00 19.19
N THR A 468 -19.18 4.81 18.79
CA THR A 468 -18.80 3.92 17.69
C THR A 468 -17.63 3.06 18.13
N VAL A 469 -17.72 1.75 17.92
CA VAL A 469 -16.65 0.79 18.27
C VAL A 469 -16.20 0.06 17.01
N ILE A 470 -14.92 0.22 16.68
CA ILE A 470 -14.27 -0.56 15.63
C ILE A 470 -13.71 -1.82 16.28
N VAL A 471 -14.11 -2.98 15.78
CA VAL A 471 -13.61 -4.28 16.27
C VAL A 471 -12.80 -4.94 15.17
N GLY A 472 -11.51 -5.18 15.41
CA GLY A 472 -10.62 -5.89 14.49
C GLY A 472 -10.41 -7.33 14.95
N PHE A 473 -10.62 -8.31 14.07
CA PHE A 473 -10.34 -9.72 14.35
C PHE A 473 -9.08 -10.18 13.61
N HIS A 474 -8.03 -10.49 14.38
CA HIS A 474 -6.68 -10.68 13.89
C HIS A 474 -6.14 -12.06 14.27
N ARG A 475 -5.74 -12.84 13.27
CA ARG A 475 -5.00 -14.11 13.43
C ARG A 475 -3.79 -14.09 12.49
N SER A 476 -2.79 -14.89 12.81
CA SER A 476 -1.58 -15.05 11.98
C SER A 476 -1.94 -15.39 10.53
N ASN A 477 -1.26 -14.74 9.58
CA ASN A 477 -1.36 -15.01 8.15
C ASN A 477 -0.04 -15.56 7.56
N ASP A 478 0.84 -16.15 8.37
CA ASP A 478 2.16 -16.66 7.92
C ASP A 478 2.03 -17.66 6.76
N ASN A 479 0.90 -18.36 6.67
CA ASN A 479 0.56 -19.25 5.58
C ASN A 479 -0.97 -19.44 5.47
N PRO A 480 -1.46 -19.97 4.34
CA PRO A 480 -2.90 -20.16 4.09
C PRO A 480 -3.64 -21.08 5.06
N TRP A 481 -2.92 -21.92 5.83
CA TRP A 481 -3.50 -22.95 6.72
C TRP A 481 -3.63 -22.50 8.18
N LYS A 482 -3.24 -21.25 8.49
CA LYS A 482 -3.46 -20.67 9.82
C LYS A 482 -4.96 -20.58 10.13
N SER A 483 -5.28 -20.69 11.41
CA SER A 483 -6.68 -20.72 11.87
C SER A 483 -7.38 -19.40 11.58
N TYR A 484 -8.58 -19.49 10.99
CA TYR A 484 -9.52 -18.37 10.85
C TYR A 484 -10.63 -18.39 11.91
N LYS A 485 -10.58 -19.35 12.85
CA LYS A 485 -11.68 -19.57 13.81
C LYS A 485 -11.75 -18.49 14.88
N ILE A 486 -12.96 -18.04 15.17
CA ILE A 486 -13.30 -17.18 16.31
C ILE A 486 -13.78 -18.08 17.45
N ASP A 487 -13.27 -17.86 18.66
CA ASP A 487 -13.66 -18.69 19.81
C ASP A 487 -14.94 -18.18 20.50
N GLY A 488 -15.46 -18.96 21.45
CA GLY A 488 -16.69 -18.62 22.16
C GLY A 488 -16.59 -17.37 23.05
N LYS A 489 -15.41 -17.06 23.60
CA LYS A 489 -15.17 -15.87 24.42
C LYS A 489 -15.20 -14.62 23.54
N GLU A 490 -14.44 -14.64 22.46
CA GLU A 490 -14.35 -13.56 21.46
C GLU A 490 -15.71 -13.27 20.84
N LEU A 491 -16.44 -14.33 20.46
CA LEU A 491 -17.77 -14.22 19.88
C LEU A 491 -18.76 -13.59 20.88
N ASN A 492 -18.71 -13.98 22.15
CA ASN A 492 -19.54 -13.39 23.19
C ASN A 492 -19.22 -11.90 23.38
N TRP A 493 -17.94 -11.52 23.43
CA TRP A 493 -17.54 -10.11 23.55
C TRP A 493 -18.03 -9.28 22.37
N LEU A 494 -17.83 -9.79 21.15
CA LEU A 494 -18.29 -9.13 19.94
C LEU A 494 -19.80 -8.84 19.97
N TYR A 495 -20.63 -9.79 20.41
CA TYR A 495 -22.08 -9.58 20.52
C TYR A 495 -22.49 -8.59 21.61
N GLU A 496 -21.84 -8.62 22.77
CA GLU A 496 -22.18 -7.70 23.86
C GLU A 496 -21.80 -6.25 23.53
N ILE A 497 -20.68 -6.05 22.80
CA ILE A 497 -20.33 -4.73 22.25
C ILE A 497 -21.41 -4.26 21.27
N ALA A 498 -21.79 -5.12 20.32
CA ALA A 498 -22.77 -4.83 19.27
C ALA A 498 -24.18 -4.54 19.80
N ARG A 499 -24.53 -5.00 21.01
CA ARG A 499 -25.82 -4.68 21.63
C ARG A 499 -25.93 -3.24 22.12
N LYS A 500 -24.81 -2.58 22.42
CA LYS A 500 -24.79 -1.26 23.08
C LYS A 500 -24.20 -0.12 22.24
N HIS A 501 -23.48 -0.42 21.17
CA HIS A 501 -22.74 0.57 20.38
C HIS A 501 -22.93 0.34 18.88
N ASP A 502 -22.73 1.39 18.08
CA ASP A 502 -22.59 1.22 16.64
C ASP A 502 -21.26 0.50 16.33
N VAL A 503 -21.31 -0.70 15.74
CA VAL A 503 -20.12 -1.54 15.53
C VAL A 503 -19.68 -1.59 14.06
N ILE A 504 -18.39 -1.37 13.86
CA ILE A 504 -17.68 -1.67 12.61
C ILE A 504 -16.78 -2.89 12.86
N PHE A 505 -17.25 -4.07 12.43
CA PHE A 505 -16.51 -5.32 12.57
C PHE A 505 -15.64 -5.57 11.33
N SER A 506 -14.33 -5.69 11.52
CA SER A 506 -13.35 -5.95 10.45
C SER A 506 -12.64 -7.29 10.68
N SER A 507 -12.84 -8.22 9.75
CA SER A 507 -12.22 -9.54 9.74
C SER A 507 -10.94 -9.53 8.89
N PHE A 508 -9.82 -9.95 9.46
CA PHE A 508 -8.52 -10.06 8.76
C PHE A 508 -8.10 -11.51 8.50
N VAL A 509 -9.07 -12.41 8.41
CA VAL A 509 -8.85 -13.85 8.22
C VAL A 509 -9.66 -14.36 7.03
N ASN A 510 -9.53 -15.65 6.71
CA ASN A 510 -10.32 -16.30 5.67
C ASN A 510 -11.85 -16.05 5.89
N PRO A 511 -12.61 -15.77 4.80
CA PRO A 511 -14.04 -15.45 4.89
C PRO A 511 -14.91 -16.51 5.54
N TYR A 512 -14.49 -17.79 5.60
CA TYR A 512 -15.22 -18.86 6.30
C TYR A 512 -15.41 -18.62 7.80
N MET A 513 -14.71 -17.64 8.39
CA MET A 513 -15.01 -17.13 9.72
C MET A 513 -16.45 -16.62 9.85
N LEU A 514 -17.02 -16.01 8.80
CA LEU A 514 -18.37 -15.43 8.83
C LEU A 514 -19.47 -16.47 9.11
N ALA A 515 -19.25 -17.73 8.72
CA ALA A 515 -20.17 -18.84 9.03
C ALA A 515 -20.24 -19.18 10.53
N GLN A 516 -19.28 -18.70 11.34
CA GLN A 516 -19.27 -18.90 12.80
C GLN A 516 -20.09 -17.83 13.55
N LEU A 517 -20.53 -16.78 12.86
CA LEU A 517 -21.45 -15.79 13.41
C LEU A 517 -22.87 -16.37 13.48
N ARG A 518 -23.45 -16.38 14.68
CA ARG A 518 -24.83 -16.83 14.96
C ARG A 518 -25.88 -15.89 14.37
N THR A 519 -25.56 -14.61 14.26
CA THR A 519 -26.42 -13.57 13.69
C THR A 519 -25.55 -12.37 13.36
N THR A 520 -25.97 -11.55 12.39
CA THR A 520 -25.31 -10.29 12.09
C THR A 520 -26.15 -9.06 12.43
N THR A 521 -27.36 -9.24 12.97
CA THR A 521 -28.39 -8.19 13.07
C THR A 521 -27.87 -6.91 13.71
N ASN A 522 -27.12 -7.03 14.81
CA ASN A 522 -26.63 -5.91 15.60
C ASN A 522 -25.27 -5.34 15.15
N PHE A 523 -24.70 -5.81 14.03
CA PHE A 523 -23.54 -5.15 13.43
C PHE A 523 -24.02 -4.10 12.43
N GLU A 524 -23.67 -2.83 12.63
CA GLU A 524 -23.89 -1.78 11.64
C GLU A 524 -23.05 -2.00 10.40
N THR A 525 -21.77 -2.38 10.57
CA THR A 525 -20.84 -2.58 9.46
C THR A 525 -20.03 -3.85 9.62
N ILE A 526 -19.88 -4.59 8.52
CA ILE A 526 -19.02 -5.78 8.43
C ILE A 526 -18.08 -5.61 7.24
N VAL A 527 -16.79 -5.70 7.49
CA VAL A 527 -15.72 -5.66 6.50
C VAL A 527 -14.96 -6.98 6.52
N GLN A 528 -14.81 -7.60 5.35
CA GLN A 528 -14.02 -8.80 5.14
C GLN A 528 -12.73 -8.43 4.39
N SER A 529 -11.59 -8.59 5.06
CA SER A 529 -10.26 -8.16 4.59
C SER A 529 -9.34 -9.32 4.16
N TYR A 530 -9.77 -10.57 4.34
CA TYR A 530 -9.15 -11.82 3.84
C TYR A 530 -7.79 -12.21 4.43
N GLN A 531 -6.86 -11.27 4.62
CA GLN A 531 -5.51 -11.52 5.12
C GLN A 531 -5.10 -10.49 6.18
N ASN A 532 -4.30 -10.90 7.16
CA ASN A 532 -3.85 -10.04 8.26
C ASN A 532 -2.55 -9.27 7.99
N SER A 533 -2.16 -9.13 6.73
CA SER A 533 -0.93 -8.42 6.37
C SER A 533 -0.99 -6.94 6.77
N GLU A 534 0.17 -6.34 7.05
CA GLU A 534 0.29 -4.92 7.40
C GLU A 534 -0.40 -4.01 6.37
N ILE A 535 -0.17 -4.25 5.08
CA ILE A 535 -0.80 -3.48 4.00
C ILE A 535 -2.33 -3.63 4.04
N THR A 536 -2.85 -4.83 4.25
CA THR A 536 -4.31 -5.05 4.35
C THR A 536 -4.90 -4.32 5.55
N GLN A 537 -4.24 -4.38 6.71
CA GLN A 537 -4.64 -3.64 7.90
C GLN A 537 -4.72 -2.14 7.62
N LYS A 538 -3.68 -1.57 7.00
CA LYS A 538 -3.65 -0.15 6.63
C LYS A 538 -4.78 0.19 5.66
N LEU A 539 -4.91 -0.54 4.55
CA LEU A 539 -5.95 -0.29 3.54
C LEU A 539 -7.36 -0.35 4.13
N THR A 540 -7.66 -1.33 5.00
CA THR A 540 -8.97 -1.42 5.64
C THR A 540 -9.28 -0.18 6.50
N ALA A 541 -8.32 0.34 7.28
CA ALA A 541 -8.50 1.58 8.04
C ALA A 541 -8.77 2.78 7.13
N GLN A 542 -7.99 2.92 6.05
CA GLN A 542 -8.16 3.99 5.07
C GLN A 542 -9.54 3.94 4.41
N MET A 543 -10.07 2.75 4.13
CA MET A 543 -11.40 2.58 3.55
C MET A 543 -12.53 2.85 4.54
N ILE A 544 -12.38 2.50 5.82
CA ILE A 544 -13.34 2.83 6.88
C ILE A 544 -13.53 4.36 6.98
N PHE A 545 -12.44 5.12 6.82
CA PHE A 545 -12.47 6.58 6.80
C PHE A 545 -12.68 7.16 5.39
N GLY A 546 -12.89 6.34 4.36
CA GLY A 546 -13.22 6.81 3.00
C GLY A 546 -12.08 7.53 2.28
N ALA A 547 -10.83 7.36 2.69
CA ALA A 547 -9.70 7.76 1.85
C ALA A 547 -9.63 6.90 0.58
N ARG A 548 -10.00 5.62 0.71
CA ARG A 548 -10.14 4.66 -0.39
C ARG A 548 -11.56 4.11 -0.43
N ALA A 549 -11.93 3.51 -1.56
CA ALA A 549 -13.26 2.96 -1.78
C ALA A 549 -13.28 1.43 -1.65
N PHE A 550 -14.33 0.88 -1.05
CA PHE A 550 -14.61 -0.56 -1.11
C PHE A 550 -15.15 -0.91 -2.49
N LYS A 551 -14.61 -1.98 -3.09
CA LYS A 551 -15.03 -2.51 -4.41
C LYS A 551 -15.10 -4.04 -4.47
N GLY A 552 -14.58 -4.75 -3.46
CA GLY A 552 -14.51 -6.21 -3.45
C GLY A 552 -15.89 -6.88 -3.39
N ARG A 553 -15.92 -8.17 -3.76
CA ARG A 553 -17.07 -9.06 -3.64
C ARG A 553 -16.62 -10.38 -3.03
N LEU A 554 -17.47 -10.98 -2.21
CA LEU A 554 -17.14 -12.25 -1.58
C LEU A 554 -16.97 -13.35 -2.66
N PRO A 555 -15.83 -14.05 -2.73
CA PRO A 555 -15.58 -15.09 -3.74
C PRO A 555 -16.25 -16.43 -3.38
N VAL A 556 -16.81 -16.54 -2.18
CA VAL A 556 -17.41 -17.75 -1.60
C VAL A 556 -18.65 -17.38 -0.79
N THR A 557 -19.53 -18.34 -0.55
CA THR A 557 -20.64 -18.20 0.38
C THR A 557 -20.11 -18.45 1.80
N SER A 558 -20.44 -17.54 2.74
CA SER A 558 -20.10 -17.75 4.14
C SER A 558 -21.11 -17.09 5.09
N GLY A 559 -21.67 -17.89 5.99
CA GLY A 559 -22.78 -17.48 6.84
C GLY A 559 -24.00 -17.13 5.99
N GLU A 560 -24.57 -15.94 6.22
CA GLU A 560 -25.68 -15.43 5.43
C GLU A 560 -25.26 -14.78 4.10
N PHE A 561 -23.96 -14.46 3.92
CA PHE A 561 -23.46 -13.78 2.73
C PHE A 561 -23.21 -14.80 1.61
N LYS A 562 -23.75 -14.52 0.43
CA LYS A 562 -23.58 -15.38 -0.75
C LYS A 562 -22.34 -14.97 -1.53
N VAL A 563 -21.82 -15.88 -2.35
CA VAL A 563 -20.84 -15.51 -3.39
C VAL A 563 -21.36 -14.30 -4.18
N GLY A 564 -20.49 -13.33 -4.43
CA GLY A 564 -20.84 -12.07 -5.07
C GLY A 564 -21.41 -11.00 -4.12
N SER A 565 -21.60 -11.26 -2.81
CA SER A 565 -22.00 -10.23 -1.85
C SER A 565 -20.91 -9.16 -1.68
N GLY A 566 -21.30 -7.89 -1.68
CA GLY A 566 -20.43 -6.76 -1.36
C GLY A 566 -21.01 -5.43 -1.83
N MET A 567 -20.66 -4.35 -1.12
CA MET A 567 -21.16 -3.01 -1.33
C MET A 567 -20.04 -2.08 -1.81
N ASP A 568 -20.35 -1.19 -2.75
CA ASP A 568 -19.39 -0.19 -3.21
C ASP A 568 -19.49 1.08 -2.36
N THR A 569 -18.35 1.70 -2.07
CA THR A 569 -18.28 3.09 -1.58
C THR A 569 -17.57 3.99 -2.59
N GLN A 570 -17.47 5.27 -2.27
CA GLN A 570 -16.66 6.26 -2.98
C GLN A 570 -15.64 6.85 -2.00
N SER A 571 -14.46 7.23 -2.52
CA SER A 571 -13.55 8.06 -1.73
C SER A 571 -14.21 9.41 -1.46
N ILE A 572 -13.98 9.96 -0.27
CA ILE A 572 -14.51 11.25 0.16
C ILE A 572 -13.42 12.33 0.16
N GLY A 573 -12.33 12.12 -0.57
CA GLY A 573 -11.25 13.09 -0.75
C GLY A 573 -10.39 13.29 0.51
N ARG A 574 -10.20 12.23 1.31
CA ARG A 574 -9.18 12.21 2.38
C ARG A 574 -7.85 11.72 1.83
N LEU A 575 -6.76 12.10 2.48
CA LEU A 575 -5.45 11.52 2.20
C LEU A 575 -5.48 10.00 2.37
N SER A 576 -5.01 9.30 1.32
CA SER A 576 -4.69 7.88 1.36
C SER A 576 -3.19 7.71 1.62
N TYR A 577 -2.77 6.54 2.10
CA TYR A 577 -1.36 6.25 2.39
C TYR A 577 -0.94 4.99 1.64
N SER A 578 0.27 4.99 1.10
CA SER A 578 0.90 3.85 0.42
C SER A 578 2.31 3.66 0.94
N SER A 579 2.80 2.43 0.86
CA SER A 579 4.19 2.07 1.18
C SER A 579 5.17 2.38 0.04
N SER A 580 4.69 2.73 -1.15
CA SER A 580 5.52 2.87 -2.35
C SER A 580 5.33 4.24 -3.03
N PRO A 581 6.42 5.00 -3.28
CA PRO A 581 6.46 6.15 -4.20
C PRO A 581 5.89 5.85 -5.58
N SER A 582 6.21 4.68 -6.14
CA SER A 582 5.77 4.26 -7.46
C SER A 582 4.24 4.19 -7.58
N SER A 583 3.53 4.00 -6.46
CA SER A 583 2.05 3.99 -6.43
C SER A 583 1.40 5.34 -6.74
N ALA A 584 2.17 6.45 -6.69
CA ALA A 584 1.74 7.81 -7.02
C ALA A 584 2.51 8.40 -8.22
N GLY A 585 3.25 7.57 -8.96
CA GLY A 585 4.01 8.00 -10.14
C GLY A 585 5.36 8.64 -9.82
N PHE A 586 5.98 8.30 -8.68
CA PHE A 586 7.35 8.68 -8.38
C PHE A 586 8.33 7.51 -8.58
N ASN A 587 9.59 7.83 -8.85
CA ASN A 587 10.69 6.89 -8.83
C ASN A 587 10.92 6.37 -7.40
N ALA A 588 11.17 5.06 -7.29
CA ALA A 588 11.57 4.36 -6.08
C ALA A 588 12.73 5.03 -5.31
N ASP A 589 13.70 5.59 -6.04
CA ASP A 589 14.92 6.16 -5.46
C ASP A 589 14.69 7.49 -4.71
N MET A 590 13.51 8.11 -4.87
CA MET A 590 13.13 9.36 -4.21
C MET A 590 13.34 9.30 -2.70
N VAL A 591 12.89 8.21 -2.07
CA VAL A 591 12.95 8.05 -0.61
C VAL A 591 14.41 8.01 -0.14
N ALA A 592 15.27 7.27 -0.84
CA ALA A 592 16.68 7.15 -0.49
C ALA A 592 17.42 8.49 -0.64
N LYS A 593 17.10 9.28 -1.67
CA LYS A 593 17.66 10.62 -1.88
C LYS A 593 17.23 11.59 -0.76
N ILE A 594 15.95 11.56 -0.37
CA ILE A 594 15.43 12.40 0.73
C ILE A 594 16.04 11.96 2.07
N ASP A 595 16.15 10.65 2.33
CA ASP A 595 16.81 10.10 3.51
C ASP A 595 18.25 10.60 3.64
N SER A 596 18.99 10.68 2.52
CA SER A 596 20.35 11.20 2.51
C SER A 596 20.42 12.65 3.00
N ILE A 597 19.54 13.52 2.50
CA ILE A 597 19.49 14.94 2.90
C ILE A 597 19.03 15.10 4.36
N ALA A 598 18.01 14.35 4.78
CA ALA A 598 17.52 14.39 6.15
C ALA A 598 18.63 13.95 7.13
N ASN A 599 19.31 12.84 6.86
CA ASN A 599 20.41 12.36 7.68
C ASN A 599 21.62 13.30 7.66
N HIS A 600 21.94 13.91 6.51
CA HIS A 600 22.95 14.96 6.43
C HIS A 600 22.62 16.11 7.40
N THR A 601 21.38 16.56 7.41
CA THR A 601 20.90 17.64 8.29
C THR A 601 21.04 17.29 9.77
N ILE A 602 20.63 16.08 10.18
CA ILE A 602 20.77 15.61 11.57
C ILE A 602 22.26 15.51 11.96
N ASN A 603 23.08 14.89 11.11
CA ASN A 603 24.49 14.63 11.40
C ASN A 603 25.33 15.91 11.49
N ARG A 604 24.98 16.94 10.70
CA ARG A 604 25.63 18.25 10.71
C ARG A 604 25.06 19.22 11.76
N LYS A 605 24.16 18.74 12.64
CA LYS A 605 23.48 19.56 13.66
C LYS A 605 22.71 20.74 13.04
N GLY A 606 22.11 20.52 11.87
CA GLY A 606 21.21 21.49 11.24
C GLY A 606 19.86 21.56 11.92
N ALA A 607 19.38 20.43 12.45
CA ALA A 607 18.26 20.31 13.36
C ALA A 607 18.43 19.05 14.23
N PRO A 608 17.88 19.02 15.47
CA PRO A 608 17.84 17.80 16.27
C PRO A 608 16.92 16.72 15.70
N GLY A 609 15.74 17.13 15.21
CA GLY A 609 14.69 16.24 14.74
C GLY A 609 13.90 16.81 13.58
N ILE A 610 13.40 15.93 12.70
CA ILE A 610 12.71 16.29 11.46
C ILE A 610 11.52 15.34 11.24
N GLN A 611 10.40 15.87 10.75
CA GLN A 611 9.30 15.10 10.16
C GLN A 611 9.12 15.52 8.69
N ILE A 612 8.94 14.56 7.78
CA ILE A 612 8.74 14.81 6.34
C ILE A 612 7.53 14.00 5.84
N LEU A 613 6.64 14.66 5.10
CA LEU A 613 5.53 14.03 4.40
C LEU A 613 5.46 14.52 2.94
N VAL A 614 5.31 13.59 2.01
CA VAL A 614 5.07 13.88 0.59
C VAL A 614 3.85 13.09 0.11
N ALA A 615 2.91 13.79 -0.50
CA ALA A 615 1.76 13.22 -1.18
C ALA A 615 1.68 13.71 -2.62
N ARG A 616 1.17 12.85 -3.51
CA ARG A 616 0.78 13.22 -4.89
C ARG A 616 -0.55 12.56 -5.22
N LYS A 617 -1.46 13.27 -5.90
CA LYS A 617 -2.80 12.76 -6.27
C LYS A 617 -3.61 12.28 -5.05
N GLY A 618 -3.48 13.01 -3.93
CA GLY A 618 -4.14 12.66 -2.65
C GLY A 618 -3.61 11.39 -1.97
N LYS A 619 -2.46 10.86 -2.41
CA LYS A 619 -1.81 9.67 -1.84
C LYS A 619 -0.46 10.03 -1.25
N VAL A 620 -0.32 9.82 0.05
CA VAL A 620 0.92 9.93 0.82
C VAL A 620 1.83 8.75 0.51
N VAL A 621 3.05 9.02 0.07
CA VAL A 621 4.05 8.02 -0.31
C VAL A 621 5.38 8.14 0.45
N LEU A 622 5.58 9.24 1.15
CA LEU A 622 6.64 9.41 2.13
C LEU A 622 6.00 9.93 3.41
N ASP A 623 6.23 9.25 4.51
CA ASP A 623 5.75 9.61 5.85
C ASP A 623 6.82 9.20 6.87
N LYS A 624 7.86 10.03 7.07
CA LYS A 624 9.08 9.64 7.81
C LYS A 624 9.52 10.65 8.86
N ASN A 625 10.18 10.15 9.90
CA ASN A 625 10.74 10.91 11.01
C ASN A 625 12.25 10.63 11.12
N TYR A 626 13.01 11.65 11.54
CA TYR A 626 14.46 11.57 11.68
C TYR A 626 14.90 12.25 12.97
N GLY A 627 15.99 11.76 13.54
CA GLY A 627 16.63 12.39 14.70
C GLY A 627 15.84 12.27 16.00
N TYR A 628 16.01 13.28 16.86
CA TYR A 628 15.59 13.27 18.26
C TYR A 628 15.07 14.65 18.66
N HIS A 629 14.40 14.75 19.80
CA HIS A 629 13.88 16.02 20.31
C HIS A 629 14.97 17.05 20.59
N THR A 630 16.14 16.58 21.01
CA THR A 630 17.31 17.42 21.31
C THR A 630 18.59 16.70 20.88
N TYR A 631 19.71 17.43 20.81
CA TYR A 631 21.02 16.85 20.49
C TYR A 631 21.54 15.84 21.53
N SER A 632 20.90 15.73 22.69
CA SER A 632 21.21 14.72 23.71
C SER A 632 20.73 13.30 23.33
N LYS A 633 19.91 13.17 22.29
CA LYS A 633 19.41 11.90 21.75
C LYS A 633 18.65 11.00 22.74
N LYS A 634 17.89 11.62 23.65
CA LYS A 634 17.06 10.90 24.64
C LYS A 634 15.72 10.41 24.07
N ASN A 635 14.97 11.31 23.44
CA ASN A 635 13.63 11.02 22.90
C ASN A 635 13.69 11.08 21.37
N LYS A 636 13.36 9.98 20.71
CA LYS A 636 13.33 9.88 19.24
C LYS A 636 12.05 10.53 18.72
N VAL A 637 12.12 11.19 17.56
CA VAL A 637 10.94 11.76 16.91
C VAL A 637 10.05 10.63 16.36
N GLU A 638 8.79 10.63 16.75
CA GLU A 638 7.75 9.71 16.28
C GLU A 638 6.61 10.48 15.58
N ASP A 639 5.59 9.79 15.06
CA ASP A 639 4.56 10.37 14.17
C ASP A 639 3.59 11.34 14.87
N ASP A 640 3.35 11.13 16.16
CA ASP A 640 2.42 11.91 16.98
C ASP A 640 3.09 13.06 17.75
N GLU A 641 4.39 13.27 17.51
CA GLU A 641 5.17 14.41 18.01
C GLU A 641 4.76 15.70 17.33
N ILE A 642 4.62 16.78 18.10
CA ILE A 642 4.17 18.09 17.62
C ILE A 642 5.25 19.16 17.77
N TYR A 643 5.33 20.02 16.77
CA TYR A 643 6.31 21.09 16.63
C TYR A 643 5.62 22.45 16.75
N ASP A 644 6.32 23.46 17.28
CA ASP A 644 5.92 24.86 17.08
C ASP A 644 6.07 25.19 15.58
N VAL A 645 4.98 25.58 14.92
CA VAL A 645 4.94 25.86 13.47
C VAL A 645 4.85 27.35 13.15
N ALA A 646 5.53 28.19 13.95
CA ALA A 646 5.55 29.64 13.80
C ALA A 646 5.63 30.12 12.33
N SER A 647 4.76 31.07 11.98
CA SER A 647 4.47 31.56 10.62
C SER A 647 3.68 30.65 9.70
N VAL A 648 3.79 29.31 9.78
CA VAL A 648 2.80 28.43 9.13
C VAL A 648 1.43 28.59 9.80
N THR A 649 1.39 28.95 11.09
CA THR A 649 0.16 29.35 11.82
C THR A 649 -0.76 30.27 11.01
N LYS A 650 -0.21 31.23 10.25
CA LYS A 650 -0.97 32.19 9.44
C LYS A 650 -1.96 31.51 8.50
N ILE A 651 -1.46 30.53 7.73
CA ILE A 651 -2.24 29.86 6.68
C ILE A 651 -3.07 28.69 7.20
N ILE A 652 -2.78 28.21 8.41
CA ILE A 652 -3.52 27.09 9.05
C ILE A 652 -4.61 27.60 10.00
N ALA A 653 -4.44 28.79 10.59
CA ALA A 653 -5.34 29.34 11.60
C ALA A 653 -6.09 30.60 11.13
N THR A 654 -5.39 31.71 10.91
CA THR A 654 -6.03 33.01 10.66
C THR A 654 -6.57 33.16 9.23
N LEU A 655 -5.78 32.80 8.22
CA LEU A 655 -6.15 32.97 6.82
C LEU A 655 -7.45 32.22 6.43
N PRO A 656 -7.68 30.95 6.83
CA PRO A 656 -8.92 30.25 6.52
C PRO A 656 -10.18 30.96 7.03
N LEU A 657 -10.12 31.56 8.22
CA LEU A 657 -11.23 32.34 8.76
C LEU A 657 -11.46 33.63 7.95
N VAL A 658 -10.40 34.28 7.51
CA VAL A 658 -10.50 35.47 6.63
C VAL A 658 -11.08 35.09 5.27
N MET A 659 -10.65 33.98 4.68
CA MET A 659 -11.19 33.45 3.43
C MET A 659 -12.69 33.16 3.55
N GLU A 660 -13.12 32.57 4.66
CA GLU A 660 -14.55 32.31 4.93
C GLU A 660 -15.35 33.63 5.00
N LEU A 661 -14.82 34.65 5.68
CA LEU A 661 -15.48 35.95 5.77
C LEU A 661 -15.56 36.68 4.42
N VAL A 662 -14.54 36.54 3.57
CA VAL A 662 -14.56 37.07 2.19
C VAL A 662 -15.57 36.33 1.34
N GLU A 663 -15.59 34.99 1.39
CA GLU A 663 -16.56 34.18 0.66
C GLU A 663 -18.02 34.47 1.07
N GLN A 664 -18.24 34.80 2.35
CA GLN A 664 -19.54 35.20 2.88
C GLN A 664 -19.91 36.67 2.56
N GLY A 665 -19.03 37.44 1.92
CA GLY A 665 -19.22 38.85 1.62
C GLY A 665 -19.20 39.77 2.86
N ARG A 666 -18.67 39.29 3.99
CA ARG A 666 -18.52 40.07 5.23
C ARG A 666 -17.26 40.93 5.22
N LEU A 667 -16.25 40.47 4.50
CA LEU A 667 -15.05 41.23 4.14
C LEU A 667 -14.87 41.19 2.62
N ASP A 668 -14.12 42.15 2.10
CA ASP A 668 -13.64 42.25 0.73
C ASP A 668 -12.13 42.47 0.76
N LEU A 669 -11.40 41.98 -0.24
CA LEU A 669 -9.96 42.17 -0.31
C LEU A 669 -9.55 43.64 -0.40
N ASP A 670 -10.41 44.52 -0.92
CA ASP A 670 -10.14 45.96 -0.99
C ASP A 670 -10.68 46.76 0.19
N ASP A 671 -11.27 46.09 1.19
CA ASP A 671 -11.66 46.76 2.42
C ASP A 671 -10.44 47.41 3.11
N PRO A 672 -10.56 48.68 3.54
CA PRO A 672 -9.51 49.34 4.30
C PRO A 672 -9.42 48.76 5.71
N ILE A 673 -8.24 48.87 6.33
CA ILE A 673 -8.00 48.42 7.71
C ILE A 673 -8.98 49.07 8.71
N THR A 674 -9.50 50.26 8.40
CA THR A 674 -10.50 50.96 9.22
C THR A 674 -11.83 50.22 9.32
N LYS A 675 -12.12 49.29 8.40
CA LYS A 675 -13.26 48.37 8.50
C LYS A 675 -13.02 47.26 9.52
N LEU A 676 -11.76 46.86 9.71
CA LEU A 676 -11.37 45.86 10.72
C LEU A 676 -11.32 46.52 12.11
N ASP A 677 -10.76 47.72 12.19
CA ASP A 677 -10.70 48.47 13.44
C ASP A 677 -10.70 49.99 13.17
N THR A 678 -11.77 50.64 13.63
CA THR A 678 -11.98 52.08 13.48
C THR A 678 -10.91 52.90 14.20
N ALA A 679 -10.20 52.32 15.17
CA ALA A 679 -9.08 52.98 15.85
C ALA A 679 -7.95 53.37 14.88
N PHE A 680 -7.80 52.71 13.73
CA PHE A 680 -6.81 53.06 12.71
C PHE A 680 -7.17 54.30 11.89
N ALA A 681 -8.38 54.85 12.01
CA ALA A 681 -8.83 56.02 11.23
C ALA A 681 -7.93 57.25 11.43
N SER A 682 -7.32 57.40 12.62
CA SER A 682 -6.36 58.46 12.93
C SER A 682 -4.89 58.09 12.70
N SER A 683 -4.61 56.93 12.12
CA SER A 683 -3.24 56.44 11.85
C SER A 683 -2.81 56.65 10.40
N ASN A 684 -1.50 56.54 10.15
CA ASN A 684 -0.93 56.51 8.80
C ASN A 684 -1.27 55.23 8.00
N LYS A 685 -2.05 54.30 8.58
CA LYS A 685 -2.43 53.01 7.96
C LYS A 685 -3.85 52.97 7.42
N LYS A 686 -4.65 54.02 7.64
CA LYS A 686 -6.11 54.02 7.41
C LYS A 686 -6.56 53.53 6.02
N ASP A 687 -5.75 53.76 4.98
CA ASP A 687 -6.05 53.42 3.57
C ASP A 687 -5.41 52.09 3.11
N ILE A 688 -4.74 51.37 4.02
CA ILE A 688 -4.18 50.04 3.73
C ILE A 688 -5.33 49.05 3.60
N THR A 689 -5.41 48.37 2.47
CA THR A 689 -6.42 47.34 2.22
C THR A 689 -5.96 45.95 2.68
N LEU A 690 -6.92 45.05 2.90
CA LEU A 690 -6.69 43.64 3.22
C LEU A 690 -5.74 42.98 2.20
N ARG A 691 -5.99 43.18 0.90
CA ARG A 691 -5.17 42.69 -0.23
C ARG A 691 -3.72 43.12 -0.09
N LYS A 692 -3.47 44.42 0.12
CA LYS A 692 -2.11 44.98 0.22
C LYS A 692 -1.36 44.42 1.41
N MET A 693 -2.01 44.32 2.57
CA MET A 693 -1.33 43.89 3.80
C MET A 693 -1.03 42.39 3.80
N LEU A 694 -1.96 41.56 3.32
CA LEU A 694 -1.77 40.11 3.20
C LEU A 694 -0.83 39.72 2.04
N SER A 695 -0.67 40.58 1.03
CA SER A 695 0.34 40.40 -0.03
C SER A 695 1.72 40.97 0.33
N HIS A 696 1.91 41.48 1.56
CA HIS A 696 3.16 42.11 2.01
C HIS A 696 3.63 43.32 1.18
N TYR A 697 2.68 44.09 0.65
CA TYR A 697 2.92 45.28 -0.18
C TYR A 697 2.30 46.57 0.42
N ALA A 698 2.13 46.58 1.75
CA ALA A 698 1.46 47.65 2.50
C ALA A 698 2.40 48.62 3.24
N GLN A 699 3.71 48.55 3.02
CA GLN A 699 4.72 49.35 3.75
C GLN A 699 4.72 49.14 5.27
N LEU A 700 4.08 48.10 5.78
CA LEU A 700 4.11 47.78 7.20
C LEU A 700 5.52 47.38 7.63
N LYS A 701 5.88 47.67 8.89
CA LYS A 701 7.14 47.21 9.46
C LYS A 701 7.17 45.67 9.47
N PRO A 702 8.32 45.03 9.20
CA PRO A 702 8.40 43.57 9.22
C PRO A 702 8.02 42.97 10.58
N TRP A 703 8.57 43.56 11.64
CA TRP A 703 8.44 43.08 13.01
C TRP A 703 8.55 44.25 13.99
N ILE A 704 7.86 44.13 15.14
CA ILE A 704 7.97 45.05 16.27
C ILE A 704 8.30 44.19 17.51
N PRO A 705 9.43 44.42 18.20
CA PRO A 705 9.80 43.66 19.39
C PRO A 705 9.00 44.14 20.61
N PHE A 706 7.70 43.82 20.67
CA PHE A 706 6.81 44.32 21.74
C PHE A 706 7.34 44.03 23.15
N TYR A 707 7.94 42.84 23.34
CA TYR A 707 8.50 42.42 24.62
C TYR A 707 9.66 43.31 25.08
N ALA A 708 10.43 43.90 24.17
CA ALA A 708 11.56 44.74 24.55
C ALA A 708 11.13 45.97 25.35
N TYR A 709 9.88 46.45 25.14
CA TYR A 709 9.31 47.57 25.88
C TYR A 709 8.78 47.21 27.26
N THR A 710 8.75 45.92 27.61
CA THR A 710 8.33 45.44 28.93
C THR A 710 9.53 44.96 29.77
N LEU A 711 10.75 45.16 29.24
CA LEU A 711 12.01 44.92 29.93
C LEU A 711 12.58 46.23 30.48
N ASP A 712 13.30 46.14 31.59
CA ASP A 712 14.12 47.21 32.11
C ASP A 712 15.26 47.52 31.14
N SER A 713 15.35 48.79 30.72
CA SER A 713 16.30 49.21 29.67
C SER A 713 17.78 48.98 30.01
N LEU A 714 18.13 48.89 31.29
CA LEU A 714 19.52 48.73 31.75
C LEU A 714 19.84 47.26 32.03
N THR A 715 18.99 46.58 32.78
CA THR A 715 19.22 45.21 33.26
C THR A 715 18.68 44.14 32.32
N GLN A 716 17.83 44.52 31.35
CA GLN A 716 17.12 43.61 30.44
C GLN A 716 16.24 42.59 31.18
N LYS A 717 15.95 42.83 32.47
CA LYS A 717 15.02 42.00 33.25
C LYS A 717 13.58 42.41 32.97
N ARG A 718 12.67 41.46 33.06
CA ARG A 718 11.22 41.70 32.96
C ARG A 718 10.78 42.65 34.07
N LEU A 719 9.96 43.64 33.73
CA LEU A 719 9.39 44.56 34.71
C LEU A 719 8.24 43.88 35.46
N ASP A 720 8.30 43.87 36.79
CA ASP A 720 7.26 43.27 37.66
C ASP A 720 5.88 43.89 37.46
N HIS A 721 5.81 45.12 36.95
CA HIS A 721 4.55 45.77 36.59
C HIS A 721 3.81 45.03 35.46
N PHE A 722 4.51 44.34 34.57
CA PHE A 722 3.94 43.63 33.43
C PHE A 722 3.82 42.12 33.65
N TYR A 723 4.65 41.54 34.51
CA TYR A 723 4.76 40.09 34.68
C TYR A 723 4.76 39.64 36.14
N ALA A 724 4.20 38.45 36.39
CA ALA A 724 4.27 37.75 37.67
C ALA A 724 4.69 36.29 37.47
N SER A 725 5.20 35.65 38.54
CA SER A 725 5.59 34.23 38.50
C SER A 725 4.43 33.26 38.70
N THR A 726 3.28 33.75 39.15
CA THR A 726 2.09 32.94 39.44
C THR A 726 0.87 33.53 38.75
N GLU A 727 -0.01 32.67 38.28
CA GLU A 727 -1.28 33.06 37.69
C GLU A 727 -2.19 33.76 38.71
N SER A 728 -2.88 34.80 38.27
CA SER A 728 -3.93 35.49 39.04
C SER A 728 -4.89 36.20 38.09
N ASN A 729 -5.99 36.74 38.62
CA ASN A 729 -6.94 37.51 37.81
C ASN A 729 -6.30 38.71 37.07
N GLU A 730 -5.25 39.31 37.65
CA GLU A 730 -4.52 40.42 37.02
C GLU A 730 -3.46 39.94 36.03
N TYR A 731 -2.81 38.80 36.32
CA TYR A 731 -1.75 38.18 35.51
C TYR A 731 -2.23 36.82 34.99
N ASN A 732 -3.08 36.85 33.96
CA ASN A 732 -3.81 35.70 33.44
C ASN A 732 -3.38 35.27 32.03
N LEU A 733 -2.38 35.94 31.41
CA LEU A 733 -1.86 35.57 30.10
C LEU A 733 -0.60 34.72 30.25
N PRO A 734 -0.64 33.40 29.99
CA PRO A 734 0.56 32.56 30.10
C PRO A 734 1.56 32.90 28.98
N VAL A 735 2.78 33.28 29.36
CA VAL A 735 3.87 33.64 28.43
C VAL A 735 4.89 32.50 28.31
N ALA A 736 5.27 31.92 29.44
CA ALA A 736 6.14 30.75 29.56
C ALA A 736 5.91 30.10 30.94
N ARG A 737 6.63 29.01 31.25
CA ARG A 737 6.56 28.40 32.58
C ARG A 737 6.94 29.45 33.64
N ASP A 738 6.10 29.59 34.65
CA ASP A 738 6.23 30.55 35.75
C ASP A 738 6.38 32.01 35.28
N ILE A 739 5.77 32.38 34.14
CA ILE A 739 5.72 33.76 33.63
C ILE A 739 4.32 34.05 33.07
N PHE A 740 3.60 34.92 33.77
CA PHE A 740 2.26 35.36 33.41
C PHE A 740 2.24 36.88 33.19
N ALA A 741 1.64 37.34 32.10
CA ALA A 741 1.50 38.74 31.74
C ALA A 741 0.14 39.31 32.15
N LYS A 742 0.11 40.63 32.38
CA LYS A 742 -1.16 41.37 32.51
C LYS A 742 -1.87 41.52 31.16
N ALA A 743 -3.20 41.48 31.17
CA ALA A 743 -4.02 41.71 29.99
C ALA A 743 -3.79 43.09 29.32
N VAL A 744 -3.40 44.12 30.09
CA VAL A 744 -3.11 45.48 29.57
C VAL A 744 -1.96 45.53 28.55
N ILE A 745 -1.12 44.48 28.49
CA ILE A 745 -0.11 44.34 27.44
C ILE A 745 -0.76 44.31 26.04
N LEU A 746 -1.98 43.78 25.90
CA LEU A 746 -2.69 43.72 24.63
C LEU A 746 -2.99 45.14 24.09
N ASP A 747 -3.41 46.06 24.96
CA ASP A 747 -3.62 47.47 24.60
C ASP A 747 -2.31 48.13 24.17
N THR A 748 -1.20 47.78 24.81
CA THR A 748 0.14 48.27 24.46
C THR A 748 0.57 47.77 23.08
N ILE A 749 0.33 46.49 22.77
CA ILE A 749 0.60 45.92 21.44
C ILE A 749 -0.21 46.66 20.38
N ASN A 750 -1.52 46.81 20.59
CA ASN A 750 -2.42 47.49 19.65
C ASN A 750 -2.06 48.96 19.45
N THR A 751 -1.72 49.68 20.52
CA THR A 751 -1.27 51.08 20.45
C THR A 751 0.01 51.20 19.63
N ARG A 752 1.01 50.37 19.89
CA ARG A 752 2.28 50.39 19.14
C ARG A 752 2.11 49.97 17.68
N LEU A 753 1.21 49.03 17.39
CA LEU A 753 0.83 48.69 16.01
C LEU A 753 0.29 49.92 15.28
N LYS A 754 -0.68 50.60 15.89
CA LYS A 754 -1.31 51.80 15.34
C LYS A 754 -0.30 52.94 15.12
N GLU A 755 0.55 53.22 16.10
CA GLU A 755 1.50 54.34 16.08
C GLU A 755 2.76 54.07 15.26
N SER A 756 3.06 52.82 14.92
CA SER A 756 4.27 52.48 14.15
C SER A 756 4.35 53.22 12.81
N ASP A 757 5.54 53.65 12.42
CA ASP A 757 5.72 54.26 11.10
C ASP A 757 5.63 53.25 9.97
N LEU A 758 5.07 53.66 8.82
CA LEU A 758 5.24 52.93 7.57
C LEU A 758 6.70 53.00 7.09
N LEU A 759 7.11 51.98 6.33
CA LEU A 759 8.35 51.99 5.59
C LEU A 759 8.33 53.12 4.55
N LYS A 760 9.47 53.81 4.41
CA LYS A 760 9.61 54.94 3.50
C LYS A 760 9.39 54.57 2.04
N LYS A 761 9.81 53.35 1.66
CA LYS A 761 9.69 52.82 0.29
C LYS A 761 8.55 51.82 0.24
N LYS A 762 7.73 51.92 -0.81
CA LYS A 762 6.74 50.90 -1.18
C LYS A 762 7.43 49.80 -1.97
N GLU A 763 7.71 48.69 -1.30
CA GLU A 763 8.35 47.50 -1.86
C GLU A 763 7.87 46.27 -1.11
N TYR A 764 8.13 45.08 -1.66
CA TYR A 764 7.89 43.82 -0.96
C TYR A 764 8.68 43.78 0.35
N LYS A 765 7.98 43.72 1.49
CA LYS A 765 8.55 43.39 2.79
C LYS A 765 7.58 42.52 3.59
N TYR A 766 8.05 41.30 3.87
CA TYR A 766 7.36 40.38 4.77
C TYR A 766 7.07 41.06 6.12
N SER A 767 5.83 40.95 6.61
CA SER A 767 5.35 41.60 7.83
C SER A 767 4.34 40.73 8.57
N ASP A 768 4.54 40.54 9.87
CA ASP A 768 3.62 39.78 10.74
C ASP A 768 2.45 40.62 11.25
N LEU A 769 2.57 41.96 11.21
CA LEU A 769 1.61 42.89 11.80
C LEU A 769 0.15 42.71 11.32
N PRO A 770 -0.14 42.38 10.04
CA PRO A 770 -1.52 42.15 9.59
C PRO A 770 -2.26 41.11 10.42
N TYR A 771 -1.56 40.09 10.91
CA TYR A 771 -2.17 38.97 11.62
C TYR A 771 -2.51 39.29 13.08
N TYR A 772 -1.88 40.31 13.68
CA TYR A 772 -2.34 40.86 14.97
C TYR A 772 -3.69 41.54 14.82
N ILE A 773 -3.81 42.38 13.77
CA ILE A 773 -5.04 43.11 13.46
C ILE A 773 -6.18 42.14 13.12
N LEU A 774 -5.89 41.13 12.29
CA LEU A 774 -6.88 40.13 11.90
C LEU A 774 -7.31 39.25 13.07
N LYS A 775 -6.37 38.83 13.94
CA LYS A 775 -6.74 38.09 15.16
C LYS A 775 -7.69 38.91 16.02
N ASP A 776 -7.32 40.16 16.33
CA ASP A 776 -8.14 41.05 17.15
C ASP A 776 -9.54 41.23 16.55
N TYR A 777 -9.63 41.47 15.23
CA TYR A 777 -10.91 41.56 14.53
C TYR A 777 -11.74 40.27 14.65
N LEU A 778 -11.14 39.10 14.42
CA LEU A 778 -11.83 37.81 14.47
C LEU A 778 -12.36 37.52 15.88
N GLU A 779 -11.55 37.77 16.92
CA GLU A 779 -11.95 37.51 18.31
C GLU A 779 -13.00 38.51 18.79
N ARG A 780 -12.85 39.81 18.50
CA ARG A 780 -13.84 40.83 18.87
C ARG A 780 -15.18 40.60 18.19
N THR A 781 -15.19 40.22 16.91
CA THR A 781 -16.46 40.06 16.16
C THR A 781 -17.16 38.73 16.43
N SER A 782 -16.44 37.70 16.86
CA SER A 782 -17.02 36.39 17.19
C SER A 782 -17.31 36.19 18.67
N GLY A 783 -16.62 36.93 19.55
CA GLY A 783 -16.65 36.73 21.00
C GLY A 783 -15.94 35.45 21.46
N ARG A 784 -15.18 34.79 20.58
CA ARG A 784 -14.44 33.54 20.83
C ARG A 784 -12.98 33.72 20.47
N SER A 785 -12.09 32.99 21.16
CA SER A 785 -10.66 33.01 20.86
C SER A 785 -10.35 32.36 19.50
N LEU A 786 -9.23 32.74 18.89
CA LEU A 786 -8.75 32.13 17.64
C LEU A 786 -8.55 30.60 17.77
N ASP A 787 -8.14 30.12 18.95
CA ASP A 787 -8.02 28.70 19.28
C ASP A 787 -9.39 27.99 19.19
N GLU A 788 -10.41 28.54 19.83
CA GLU A 788 -11.77 27.97 19.80
C GLU A 788 -12.37 27.98 18.39
N LEU A 789 -12.19 29.07 17.65
CA LEU A 789 -12.67 29.21 16.27
C LEU A 789 -12.05 28.14 15.38
N THR A 790 -10.71 28.06 15.33
CA THR A 790 -10.01 27.14 14.44
C THR A 790 -10.24 25.67 14.81
N GLN A 791 -10.26 25.35 16.11
CA GLN A 791 -10.52 24.00 16.60
C GLN A 791 -11.89 23.48 16.17
N SER A 792 -12.94 24.29 16.36
CA SER A 792 -14.33 23.88 16.12
C SER A 792 -14.75 23.98 14.65
N HIS A 793 -14.22 24.95 13.89
CA HIS A 793 -14.60 25.12 12.48
C HIS A 793 -13.84 24.20 11.53
N PHE A 794 -12.55 23.96 11.79
CA PHE A 794 -11.66 23.27 10.85
C PHE A 794 -11.11 21.96 11.43
N TYR A 795 -10.35 22.02 12.52
CA TYR A 795 -9.48 20.92 12.93
C TYR A 795 -10.26 19.66 13.32
N GLN A 796 -11.30 19.78 14.16
CA GLN A 796 -12.09 18.63 14.62
C GLN A 796 -12.77 17.90 13.45
N SER A 797 -13.39 18.65 12.53
CA SER A 797 -14.13 18.04 11.42
C SER A 797 -13.26 17.43 10.32
N MET A 798 -12.03 17.92 10.16
CA MET A 798 -11.04 17.34 9.24
C MET A 798 -10.24 16.18 9.83
N GLY A 799 -10.23 16.04 11.16
CA GLY A 799 -9.45 15.01 11.85
C GLY A 799 -8.03 15.44 12.25
N MET A 800 -7.77 16.75 12.31
CA MET A 800 -6.48 17.32 12.71
C MET A 800 -6.35 17.33 14.24
N VAL A 801 -6.19 16.15 14.84
CA VAL A 801 -6.23 15.94 16.30
C VAL A 801 -4.92 16.30 17.01
N ASN A 802 -3.85 16.59 16.26
CA ASN A 802 -2.54 16.98 16.76
C ASN A 802 -2.28 18.49 16.60
N THR A 803 -3.28 19.25 16.13
CA THR A 803 -3.14 20.68 15.83
C THR A 803 -3.91 21.53 16.82
N GLY A 804 -3.23 22.51 17.42
CA GLY A 804 -3.88 23.46 18.31
C GLY A 804 -2.91 24.44 18.97
N TYR A 805 -3.48 25.45 19.63
CA TYR A 805 -2.73 26.34 20.52
C TYR A 805 -2.60 25.71 21.91
N ARG A 806 -1.65 26.25 22.70
CA ARG A 806 -1.41 25.88 24.11
C ARG A 806 -1.33 24.35 24.31
N PRO A 807 -0.35 23.69 23.67
CA PRO A 807 -0.30 22.24 23.59
C PRO A 807 -0.22 21.53 24.96
N LEU A 808 0.32 22.19 26.00
CA LEU A 808 0.38 21.62 27.36
C LEU A 808 -1.00 21.40 28.00
N GLU A 809 -2.05 22.05 27.49
CA GLU A 809 -3.44 21.82 27.93
C GLU A 809 -4.03 20.53 27.31
N LYS A 810 -3.44 20.03 26.22
CA LYS A 810 -4.02 18.97 25.37
C LYS A 810 -3.13 17.73 25.25
N PHE A 811 -1.81 17.86 25.38
CA PHE A 811 -0.83 16.83 25.08
C PHE A 811 0.16 16.66 26.24
N SER A 812 0.67 15.43 26.42
CA SER A 812 1.82 15.19 27.29
C SER A 812 3.01 16.00 26.81
N ILE A 813 3.81 16.54 27.74
CA ILE A 813 5.05 17.26 27.43
C ILE A 813 6.03 16.41 26.60
N ASP A 814 5.98 15.09 26.77
CA ASP A 814 6.84 14.16 26.03
C ASP A 814 6.53 14.13 24.54
N ARG A 815 5.31 14.51 24.13
CA ARG A 815 4.89 14.64 22.72
C ARG A 815 5.19 16.00 22.11
N ILE A 816 5.77 16.91 22.89
CA ILE A 816 6.04 18.29 22.45
C ILE A 816 7.52 18.45 22.25
N VAL A 817 7.92 18.71 21.00
CA VAL A 817 9.32 18.88 20.66
C VAL A 817 9.84 20.23 21.20
N PRO A 818 10.95 20.25 21.98
CA PRO A 818 11.56 21.49 22.45
C PRO A 818 11.94 22.41 21.29
N THR A 819 11.60 23.69 21.41
CA THR A 819 11.72 24.65 20.32
C THR A 819 12.99 25.48 20.42
N GLU A 820 13.21 26.22 21.50
CA GLU A 820 14.35 27.16 21.65
C GLU A 820 14.75 27.27 23.13
N ASP A 821 16.04 27.44 23.42
CA ASP A 821 16.51 27.90 24.73
C ASP A 821 16.60 29.44 24.74
N ASP A 822 15.48 30.12 25.02
CA ASP A 822 15.39 31.58 24.93
C ASP A 822 16.22 32.26 26.03
N LYS A 823 17.25 33.01 25.63
CA LYS A 823 18.15 33.78 26.50
C LYS A 823 17.85 35.27 26.56
N THR A 824 16.79 35.74 25.91
CA THR A 824 16.52 37.17 25.71
C THR A 824 15.32 37.67 26.50
N PHE A 825 14.24 36.88 26.59
CA PHE A 825 12.99 37.32 27.21
C PHE A 825 12.57 36.41 28.36
N ARG A 826 12.42 35.11 28.09
CA ARG A 826 11.87 34.12 29.03
C ARG A 826 12.95 33.43 29.86
N ASN A 827 14.21 33.44 29.40
CA ASN A 827 15.38 32.88 30.10
C ASN A 827 15.23 31.40 30.46
N GLN A 828 14.67 30.60 29.54
CA GLN A 828 14.38 29.18 29.75
C GLN A 828 14.23 28.43 28.42
N LEU A 829 14.36 27.10 28.48
CA LEU A 829 13.98 26.21 27.38
C LEU A 829 12.46 26.24 27.17
N LEU A 830 12.05 26.62 25.97
CA LEU A 830 10.67 26.64 25.53
C LEU A 830 10.28 25.26 25.02
N GLN A 831 9.40 24.60 25.75
CA GLN A 831 8.74 23.35 25.38
C GLN A 831 7.26 23.48 25.76
N GLY A 832 6.38 23.49 24.75
CA GLY A 832 4.94 23.69 24.94
C GLY A 832 4.48 25.14 25.09
N TYR A 833 5.42 26.09 25.03
CA TYR A 833 5.16 27.52 24.91
C TYR A 833 5.67 28.02 23.56
N VAL A 834 4.94 28.95 22.95
CA VAL A 834 5.30 29.51 21.64
C VAL A 834 6.66 30.22 21.68
N HIS A 835 7.45 30.00 20.64
CA HIS A 835 8.75 30.64 20.44
C HIS A 835 8.63 32.15 20.20
N ASP A 836 7.68 32.57 19.36
CA ASP A 836 7.44 33.98 19.05
C ASP A 836 7.05 34.78 20.29
N GLN A 837 7.84 35.81 20.62
CA GLN A 837 7.65 36.62 21.83
C GLN A 837 6.32 37.38 21.82
N GLY A 838 5.87 37.85 20.65
CA GLY A 838 4.64 38.62 20.54
C GLY A 838 3.37 37.77 20.61
N ALA A 839 3.42 36.52 20.15
CA ALA A 839 2.37 35.53 20.39
C ALA A 839 2.36 35.08 21.87
N ALA A 840 3.53 34.92 22.49
CA ALA A 840 3.64 34.61 23.92
C ALA A 840 2.98 35.70 24.78
N MET A 841 3.18 36.98 24.43
CA MET A 841 2.52 38.12 25.09
C MET A 841 1.00 38.16 24.89
N GLN A 842 0.45 37.38 23.95
CA GLN A 842 -1.00 37.22 23.73
C GLN A 842 -1.55 35.94 24.39
N GLY A 843 -0.86 35.40 25.40
CA GLY A 843 -1.24 34.15 26.07
C GLY A 843 -0.95 32.90 25.24
N GLY A 844 -0.03 32.99 24.28
CA GLY A 844 0.33 31.90 23.38
C GLY A 844 -0.60 31.70 22.18
N ILE A 845 -1.69 32.47 22.08
CA ILE A 845 -2.60 32.47 20.94
C ILE A 845 -2.26 33.69 20.08
N GLY A 846 -1.58 33.50 18.96
CA GLY A 846 -1.27 34.57 18.00
C GLY A 846 -1.87 34.28 16.63
N GLY A 847 -2.17 35.34 15.86
CA GLY A 847 -2.60 35.18 14.46
C GLY A 847 -1.43 34.81 13.53
N HIS A 848 -0.21 35.20 13.90
CA HIS A 848 1.00 34.97 13.11
C HIS A 848 1.82 33.75 13.57
N ALA A 849 1.64 33.29 14.81
CA ALA A 849 2.38 32.21 15.47
C ALA A 849 1.61 31.64 16.68
N GLY A 850 2.07 30.54 17.26
CA GLY A 850 1.47 29.93 18.48
C GLY A 850 0.82 28.58 18.28
N LEU A 851 0.63 28.17 17.03
CA LEU A 851 0.09 26.86 16.70
C LEU A 851 1.18 25.79 16.81
N PHE A 852 0.82 24.64 17.37
CA PHE A 852 1.61 23.42 17.32
C PHE A 852 0.89 22.39 16.44
N SER A 853 1.66 21.61 15.67
CA SER A 853 1.11 20.60 14.76
C SER A 853 2.17 19.55 14.37
N ASN A 854 1.76 18.51 13.65
CA ASN A 854 2.63 17.49 13.06
C ASN A 854 2.50 17.48 11.52
N LYS A 855 3.35 16.68 10.85
CA LYS A 855 3.36 16.59 9.38
C LYS A 855 2.00 16.18 8.79
N ASN A 856 1.27 15.28 9.46
CA ASN A 856 0.03 14.68 8.95
C ASN A 856 -1.11 15.69 8.94
N ASP A 857 -1.34 16.37 10.06
CA ASP A 857 -2.40 17.37 10.17
C ASP A 857 -2.18 18.54 9.22
N LEU A 858 -0.93 19.01 9.07
CA LEU A 858 -0.62 20.04 8.09
C LEU A 858 -0.88 19.58 6.66
N ALA A 859 -0.55 18.32 6.34
CA ALA A 859 -0.84 17.76 5.03
C ALA A 859 -2.36 17.71 4.76
N ILE A 860 -3.19 17.42 5.78
CA ILE A 860 -4.65 17.46 5.67
C ILE A 860 -5.14 18.86 5.26
N MET A 861 -4.67 19.91 5.93
CA MET A 861 -5.06 21.29 5.61
C MET A 861 -4.60 21.69 4.21
N MET A 862 -3.36 21.36 3.83
CA MET A 862 -2.83 21.65 2.51
C MET A 862 -3.56 20.86 1.41
N GLN A 863 -3.93 19.61 1.66
CA GLN A 863 -4.74 18.81 0.74
C GLN A 863 -6.14 19.41 0.55
N MET A 864 -6.74 19.97 1.61
CA MET A 864 -8.02 20.66 1.51
C MET A 864 -7.93 21.89 0.60
N PHE A 865 -6.86 22.69 0.70
CA PHE A 865 -6.61 23.80 -0.22
C PHE A 865 -6.34 23.32 -1.65
N LEU A 866 -5.49 22.31 -1.83
CA LEU A 866 -5.18 21.71 -3.14
C LEU A 866 -6.46 21.21 -3.84
N GLN A 867 -7.40 20.65 -3.09
CA GLN A 867 -8.69 20.14 -3.58
C GLN A 867 -9.77 21.23 -3.70
N GLY A 868 -9.37 22.50 -3.87
CA GLY A 868 -10.31 23.61 -4.11
C GLY A 868 -11.32 23.81 -2.97
N GLY A 869 -10.90 23.57 -1.73
CA GLY A 869 -11.73 23.74 -0.54
C GLY A 869 -12.55 22.52 -0.12
N PHE A 870 -12.34 21.33 -0.71
CA PHE A 870 -13.05 20.10 -0.35
C PHE A 870 -12.14 19.12 0.41
N TYR A 871 -12.60 18.54 1.50
CA TYR A 871 -11.90 17.46 2.21
C TYR A 871 -12.86 16.62 3.07
N GLY A 872 -12.66 15.30 3.12
CA GLY A 872 -13.42 14.43 4.02
C GLY A 872 -14.94 14.42 3.82
N GLY A 873 -15.40 14.63 2.58
CA GLY A 873 -16.82 14.69 2.25
C GLY A 873 -17.50 16.02 2.56
N ARG A 874 -16.74 17.07 2.95
CA ARG A 874 -17.23 18.41 3.25
C ARG A 874 -16.53 19.45 2.37
N ARG A 875 -17.29 20.45 1.93
CA ARG A 875 -16.76 21.66 1.28
C ARG A 875 -16.62 22.76 2.35
N TYR A 876 -15.40 23.23 2.53
CA TYR A 876 -15.03 24.34 3.42
C TYR A 876 -14.97 25.66 2.66
N PHE A 877 -14.52 25.63 1.40
CA PHE A 877 -14.44 26.81 0.53
C PHE A 877 -14.95 26.49 -0.87
N LYS A 878 -15.41 27.53 -1.58
CA LYS A 878 -15.51 27.51 -3.04
C LYS A 878 -14.11 27.51 -3.62
N GLU A 879 -13.96 26.82 -4.75
CA GLU A 879 -12.69 26.80 -5.50
C GLU A 879 -12.25 28.22 -5.89
N SER A 880 -13.20 29.07 -6.31
CA SER A 880 -12.95 30.48 -6.62
C SER A 880 -12.36 31.27 -5.45
N THR A 881 -12.69 30.93 -4.21
CA THR A 881 -12.13 31.57 -3.01
C THR A 881 -10.66 31.18 -2.85
N ILE A 882 -10.31 29.90 -3.08
CA ILE A 882 -8.92 29.46 -3.07
C ILE A 882 -8.13 30.21 -4.17
N ASP A 883 -8.68 30.28 -5.38
CA ASP A 883 -8.05 30.96 -6.51
C ASP A 883 -7.81 32.45 -6.25
N GLU A 884 -8.80 33.14 -5.69
CA GLU A 884 -8.71 34.56 -5.36
C GLU A 884 -7.56 34.84 -4.38
N PHE A 885 -7.38 33.99 -3.37
CA PHE A 885 -6.30 34.13 -2.38
C PHE A 885 -4.95 33.62 -2.91
N ASN A 886 -4.96 32.66 -3.83
CA ASN A 886 -3.77 32.13 -4.48
C ASN A 886 -3.23 33.05 -5.60
N THR A 887 -4.01 34.04 -6.02
CA THR A 887 -3.67 34.98 -7.09
C THR A 887 -2.57 35.96 -6.67
N CYS A 888 -1.58 36.15 -7.56
CA CYS A 888 -0.50 37.10 -7.38
C CYS A 888 -0.88 38.49 -7.92
N TYR A 889 -1.49 39.33 -7.08
CA TYR A 889 -1.99 40.64 -7.52
C TYR A 889 -0.89 41.68 -7.79
N TYR A 890 0.31 41.48 -7.25
CA TYR A 890 1.41 42.45 -7.34
C TYR A 890 2.67 41.85 -7.96
N CYS A 891 2.49 40.85 -8.84
CA CYS A 891 3.60 40.18 -9.50
C CYS A 891 4.42 41.13 -10.40
N GLU A 892 3.78 42.13 -11.00
CA GLU A 892 4.45 43.14 -11.84
C GLU A 892 5.34 44.08 -11.01
N GLU A 893 5.08 44.21 -9.71
CA GLU A 893 5.88 44.97 -8.75
C GLU A 893 6.89 44.09 -7.98
N ASP A 894 7.25 42.94 -8.54
CA ASP A 894 8.23 42.00 -7.98
C ASP A 894 7.82 41.46 -6.58
N VAL A 895 6.52 41.26 -6.37
CA VAL A 895 5.96 40.67 -5.14
C VAL A 895 5.53 39.23 -5.42
N ARG A 896 6.33 38.25 -4.98
CA ARG A 896 6.04 36.80 -5.12
C ARG A 896 5.00 36.24 -4.12
N ARG A 897 3.90 36.96 -3.89
CA ARG A 897 2.90 36.61 -2.87
C ARG A 897 1.49 36.53 -3.45
N GLY A 898 0.75 35.53 -2.97
CA GLY A 898 -0.70 35.57 -2.99
C GLY A 898 -1.22 36.44 -1.84
N VAL A 899 -2.52 36.41 -1.62
CA VAL A 899 -3.13 37.01 -0.43
C VAL A 899 -2.95 36.03 0.72
N GLY A 900 -1.88 36.22 1.50
CA GLY A 900 -1.54 35.38 2.66
C GLY A 900 -0.74 34.11 2.35
N PHE A 901 -0.63 33.69 1.09
CA PHE A 901 0.20 32.55 0.67
C PHE A 901 1.57 32.98 0.11
N ASP A 902 2.61 32.20 0.39
CA ASP A 902 3.85 32.22 -0.40
C ASP A 902 3.59 31.66 -1.80
N LYS A 903 4.25 32.23 -2.83
CA LYS A 903 4.32 31.69 -4.19
C LYS A 903 5.78 31.42 -4.60
N PRO A 904 6.03 30.63 -5.65
CA PRO A 904 7.39 30.39 -6.15
C PRO A 904 8.15 31.69 -6.40
N GLN A 905 9.49 31.62 -6.41
CA GLN A 905 10.28 32.79 -6.78
C GLN A 905 10.02 33.23 -8.23
N LEU A 906 10.17 34.54 -8.47
CA LEU A 906 10.05 35.14 -9.81
C LEU A 906 11.35 35.00 -10.61
N GLU A 907 12.49 34.94 -9.92
CA GLU A 907 13.84 34.74 -10.49
C GLU A 907 14.33 33.29 -10.33
N GLU A 908 15.56 32.97 -10.73
CA GLU A 908 16.12 31.61 -10.62
C GLU A 908 16.40 31.19 -9.16
N VAL A 909 16.81 32.13 -8.29
CA VAL A 909 17.19 31.84 -6.90
C VAL A 909 16.06 32.21 -5.93
N GLY A 910 15.68 31.30 -5.03
CA GLY A 910 14.68 31.60 -4.02
C GLY A 910 14.36 30.47 -3.04
N PRO A 911 13.26 30.58 -2.28
CA PRO A 911 12.89 29.63 -1.23
C PRO A 911 12.25 28.34 -1.76
N THR A 912 12.13 28.21 -3.08
CA THR A 912 11.67 27.01 -3.77
C THR A 912 12.72 26.54 -4.77
N CYS A 913 12.55 25.36 -5.35
CA CYS A 913 13.52 24.80 -6.32
C CYS A 913 13.58 25.57 -7.65
N GLY A 914 12.62 26.45 -7.94
CA GLY A 914 12.46 27.06 -9.27
C GLY A 914 11.84 26.11 -10.31
N CYS A 915 11.54 24.88 -9.90
CA CYS A 915 10.97 23.81 -10.71
C CYS A 915 9.43 23.65 -10.57
N LEU A 916 8.77 24.63 -9.94
CA LEU A 916 7.36 24.55 -9.53
C LEU A 916 6.43 25.31 -10.46
N SER A 917 5.16 24.91 -10.51
CA SER A 917 4.12 25.73 -11.15
C SER A 917 3.93 27.07 -10.44
N LYS A 918 3.66 28.14 -11.20
CA LYS A 918 3.24 29.45 -10.67
C LYS A 918 1.91 29.37 -9.90
N LYS A 919 1.09 28.34 -10.12
CA LYS A 919 -0.13 28.09 -9.35
C LYS A 919 0.16 27.52 -7.98
N SER A 920 1.35 26.96 -7.75
CA SER A 920 1.71 26.40 -6.45
C SER A 920 1.79 27.48 -5.36
N PHE A 921 1.60 27.04 -4.12
CA PHE A 921 1.53 27.92 -2.96
C PHE A 921 1.90 27.21 -1.67
N GLY A 922 2.23 27.97 -0.64
CA GLY A 922 2.55 27.39 0.65
C GLY A 922 2.92 28.45 1.68
N HIS A 923 3.75 28.05 2.65
CA HIS A 923 4.38 28.98 3.59
C HIS A 923 5.61 28.35 4.24
N SER A 924 6.67 29.13 4.43
CA SER A 924 7.82 28.73 5.26
C SER A 924 7.67 29.25 6.69
N GLY A 925 7.96 28.42 7.67
CA GLY A 925 7.93 28.78 9.10
C GLY A 925 9.29 29.18 9.65
N PHE A 926 9.29 30.09 10.64
CA PHE A 926 10.51 30.52 11.30
C PHE A 926 11.17 29.35 12.05
N THR A 927 10.42 28.59 12.83
CA THR A 927 10.94 27.48 13.66
C THR A 927 11.54 26.31 12.87
N GLY A 928 11.33 26.27 11.55
CA GLY A 928 11.84 25.23 10.65
C GLY A 928 10.77 24.55 9.81
N ALA A 929 9.50 24.88 10.03
CA ALA A 929 8.38 24.35 9.27
C ALA A 929 8.41 24.81 7.80
N TYR A 930 7.81 24.02 6.92
CA TYR A 930 7.56 24.34 5.53
C TYR A 930 6.42 23.47 5.02
N VAL A 931 5.45 24.10 4.39
CA VAL A 931 4.32 23.42 3.75
C VAL A 931 4.14 23.98 2.35
N TRP A 932 3.85 23.10 1.40
CA TRP A 932 3.68 23.47 0.00
C TRP A 932 2.66 22.59 -0.70
N ALA A 933 1.85 23.19 -1.56
CA ALA A 933 0.89 22.53 -2.42
C ALA A 933 1.09 22.98 -3.87
N ASP A 934 1.12 22.05 -4.81
CA ASP A 934 1.17 22.35 -6.26
C ASP A 934 -0.04 21.71 -6.96
N PRO A 935 -1.05 22.52 -7.36
CA PRO A 935 -2.22 22.02 -8.06
C PRO A 935 -1.95 21.38 -9.42
N ASP A 936 -0.91 21.80 -10.15
CA ASP A 936 -0.64 21.28 -11.49
C ASP A 936 -0.01 19.88 -11.43
N GLU A 937 0.83 19.62 -10.43
CA GLU A 937 1.42 18.29 -10.18
C GLU A 937 0.69 17.45 -9.13
N GLU A 938 -0.37 18.01 -8.53
CA GLU A 938 -1.16 17.45 -7.44
C GLU A 938 -0.34 17.06 -6.20
N ILE A 939 0.70 17.83 -5.88
CA ILE A 939 1.67 17.54 -4.80
C ILE A 939 1.32 18.28 -3.51
N VAL A 940 1.48 17.60 -2.37
CA VAL A 940 1.62 18.22 -1.04
C VAL A 940 2.97 17.82 -0.45
N TYR A 941 3.74 18.80 0.01
CA TYR A 941 5.03 18.61 0.69
C TYR A 941 5.00 19.31 2.05
N VAL A 942 5.27 18.54 3.11
CA VAL A 942 5.43 19.04 4.48
C VAL A 942 6.80 18.66 5.02
N PHE A 943 7.49 19.64 5.59
CA PHE A 943 8.76 19.47 6.31
C PHE A 943 8.69 20.22 7.63
N LEU A 944 8.83 19.51 8.74
CA LEU A 944 8.91 20.09 10.08
C LEU A 944 10.27 19.80 10.69
N SER A 945 10.79 20.75 11.45
CA SER A 945 12.00 20.58 12.24
C SER A 945 11.99 21.53 13.41
N ASN A 946 12.78 21.23 14.43
CA ASN A 946 13.10 22.15 15.51
C ASN A 946 14.47 22.79 15.29
N ARG A 947 14.72 23.37 14.11
CA ARG A 947 16.04 23.94 13.74
C ARG A 947 16.51 25.03 14.71
N VAL A 948 15.58 25.70 15.38
CA VAL A 948 15.86 26.78 16.35
C VAL A 948 16.23 26.25 17.74
N HIS A 949 16.31 24.92 17.93
CA HIS A 949 16.80 24.33 19.16
C HIS A 949 18.32 24.08 19.09
N PRO A 950 19.11 24.55 20.06
CA PRO A 950 18.72 25.45 21.16
C PRO A 950 18.72 26.94 20.77
N ASP A 951 19.32 27.32 19.64
CA ASP A 951 19.54 28.71 19.23
C ASP A 951 18.73 29.10 17.98
N ALA A 952 17.89 30.14 18.11
CA ALA A 952 17.12 30.71 17.02
C ALA A 952 17.96 31.27 15.87
N GLY A 953 19.23 31.60 16.13
CA GLY A 953 20.22 32.04 15.16
C GLY A 953 20.66 30.97 14.15
N ASN A 954 20.30 29.70 14.34
CA ASN A 954 20.71 28.62 13.44
C ASN A 954 20.07 28.74 12.03
N ARG A 955 20.85 29.15 11.03
CA ARG A 955 20.40 29.31 9.63
C ARG A 955 20.69 28.12 8.71
N PHE A 956 21.10 26.96 9.25
CA PHE A 956 21.58 25.82 8.46
C PHE A 956 20.63 25.40 7.33
N LEU A 957 19.32 25.27 7.62
CA LEU A 957 18.34 24.86 6.61
C LEU A 957 18.23 25.83 5.43
N ILE A 958 18.55 27.11 5.66
CA ILE A 958 18.52 28.17 4.65
C ILE A 958 19.85 28.17 3.87
N THR A 959 20.99 28.10 4.58
CA THR A 959 22.31 28.16 3.94
C THR A 959 22.59 26.92 3.09
N GLU A 960 22.11 25.75 3.50
CA GLU A 960 22.31 24.48 2.80
C GLU A 960 21.13 24.10 1.88
N ASN A 961 20.13 24.98 1.72
CA ASN A 961 18.96 24.77 0.87
C ASN A 961 18.22 23.44 1.13
N ILE A 962 18.19 22.94 2.38
CA ILE A 962 17.70 21.60 2.71
C ILE A 962 16.28 21.35 2.18
N ARG A 963 15.36 22.28 2.43
CA ARG A 963 13.96 22.17 1.99
C ARG A 963 13.83 22.26 0.47
N THR A 964 14.59 23.15 -0.15
CA THR A 964 14.63 23.37 -1.60
C THR A 964 15.17 22.15 -2.34
N ASN A 965 16.23 21.52 -1.82
CA ASN A 965 16.85 20.33 -2.42
C ASN A 965 15.93 19.11 -2.31
N ILE A 966 15.24 18.94 -1.17
CA ILE A 966 14.21 17.91 -1.03
C ILE A 966 13.07 18.15 -2.02
N GLN A 967 12.62 19.41 -2.14
CA GLN A 967 11.61 19.78 -3.12
C GLN A 967 12.05 19.45 -4.54
N GLN A 968 13.27 19.78 -4.96
CA GLN A 968 13.79 19.40 -6.28
C GLN A 968 13.74 17.89 -6.50
N ILE A 969 14.18 17.08 -5.52
CA ILE A 969 14.13 15.61 -5.61
C ILE A 969 12.71 15.11 -5.84
N ILE A 970 11.71 15.68 -5.16
CA ILE A 970 10.31 15.27 -5.33
C ILE A 970 9.89 15.44 -6.80
N TYR A 971 10.22 16.58 -7.42
CA TYR A 971 9.83 16.86 -8.80
C TYR A 971 10.66 16.05 -9.81
N ASP A 972 11.97 15.92 -9.61
CA ASP A 972 12.86 15.09 -10.45
C ASP A 972 12.47 13.60 -10.42
N SER A 973 11.73 13.17 -9.40
CA SER A 973 11.30 11.79 -9.24
C SER A 973 10.00 11.48 -9.96
N ILE A 974 9.31 12.43 -10.58
CA ILE A 974 8.07 12.15 -11.34
C ILE A 974 8.42 11.35 -12.62
N ILE A 975 7.74 10.22 -12.85
CA ILE A 975 8.04 9.26 -13.94
C ILE A 975 6.83 8.95 -14.84
N ASP A 976 5.92 9.91 -15.01
CA ASP A 976 4.63 9.72 -15.69
C ASP A 976 4.68 9.02 -17.06
#